data_AF-J3ENM2-F1
#
_entry.id   AF-J3ENM2-F1
#
_cell.length_a   1.000
_cell.length_b   1.000
_cell.length_c   1.000
_cell.angle_alpha   90.00
_cell.angle_beta   90.00
_cell.angle_gamma   90.00
#
_symmetry.space_group_name_H-M   'P 1'
#
loop_
_entity.id
_entity.type
_entity.pdbx_description
1 polymer ?
#
loop_
_entity_poly.entity_id
_entity_poly.type
_entity_poly.pdbx_seq_one_letter_code
_entity_poly.pdbx_strand_id
1 'polypeptide(L)'
;MTGSVYLRTPDVIANDNRGLPIRQVAYLRREAGDAVESLISRHVHNTAGQLIEQWDPRLSRPAMSNVHLLSGEPIKIVSVDAGCHVTLPGLAGEERQRWDQRDNHWRTTYDNQLRVVAVEENATPNVETFRYADASAPAGHNLRGQMIELNDPSGRVEFHSFGLTAQTLRETRTFHDAKAFVSSHTFSPLGTLLEQIDAGGHRQQSIYNIAGQLQQVKLQLKDQSGWQTVLQDARYNAAGQIIEQMTGNGVSSRWLYDPADGRLHRQIAQKDPASVLQDFEYRYDRMGNITAILDHAFTPVFFANQQVDGNRTFTYDSLYRLLSATGYADTPPSGNPGYPQPTDPNDRRNYTETYEYDRGNNLVKTIHVREGASHTHEMFIDPASNRGVRWKPGDPPPDFTTWFDPAGNQLYLQPGQRMQWNSLGQLERVTLVDRNGSGSNDEEHYRYSQAERVYKRHETHTTKVSHFHDVRYLPGLEIRTKDNGEELHVITLDIGPGSARCLHWEQDPANIGADQLRYTLSDHLGSAVKELDGQAQLISDEGYLPFGATAHLTTRSAVEVSYRTVRYSGKEMDVSGLYYYGARYYAPWLGRWISADPAGDVDGPNLYAFVSNNPVTFVDNGGLGLGDFMDQFVETPQQRDQRKAQSAADQAKSVVRGSLSDSIERHIKILGISKRRALDAQQQILNHRSASDHALSSARRTAVHLLGQGMSYGAGIVVGVGAQALGAVAPGVGNVAGAVLGFAVKKAVSLAVDYVAERTGASASVKLKSGKLSPEKIITKAEYKTLNFTDYIQQKFAHMNFSSQKNMLKAAKEVTGTGAGLVLKAVAPDVAGSASAGVSALLGTVEIVHEVAGAGTELSAKKIAKADSHLSNLIEALNTNMDNLERDFAAAGVDAMHTFSFLGASAGDTVESLRSVTNKVVNELNYTRTMLHSGSRKFSAV
;
A
#
# COMPACT_ATOMS: atom_id res chain seq x y z
N MET A 1 10.72 -25.32 -31.76
CA MET A 1 10.48 -24.25 -30.78
C MET A 1 11.53 -24.43 -29.70
N THR A 2 12.33 -23.40 -29.41
CA THR A 2 13.22 -23.43 -28.25
C THR A 2 12.39 -23.41 -26.96
N GLY A 3 12.75 -24.23 -25.98
CA GLY A 3 12.09 -24.21 -24.67
C GLY A 3 12.32 -22.87 -23.98
N SER A 4 11.34 -22.41 -23.20
CA SER A 4 11.44 -21.19 -22.40
C SER A 4 10.71 -21.43 -21.08
N VAL A 5 11.28 -20.96 -19.97
CA VAL A 5 10.64 -21.04 -18.65
C VAL A 5 9.27 -20.36 -18.62
N TYR A 6 9.07 -19.32 -19.43
CA TYR A 6 7.83 -18.54 -19.51
C TYR A 6 6.70 -19.19 -20.35
N LEU A 7 6.94 -20.35 -20.97
CA LEU A 7 5.95 -20.99 -21.83
C LEU A 7 4.79 -21.57 -21.02
N ARG A 8 3.59 -21.00 -21.13
CA ARG A 8 2.38 -21.39 -20.38
C ARG A 8 2.52 -21.21 -18.85
N THR A 9 3.14 -20.11 -18.44
CA THR A 9 3.18 -19.67 -17.03
C THR A 9 2.51 -18.29 -16.85
N PRO A 10 1.23 -18.12 -17.21
CA PRO A 10 0.50 -16.88 -16.93
C PRO A 10 0.25 -16.75 -15.43
N ASP A 11 0.03 -15.53 -14.93
CA ASP A 11 -0.68 -15.36 -13.66
C ASP A 11 -2.20 -15.41 -13.90
N VAL A 12 -2.94 -16.07 -13.01
CA VAL A 12 -4.38 -16.35 -13.17
C VAL A 12 -5.13 -16.04 -11.88
N ILE A 13 -5.92 -14.98 -11.90
CA ILE A 13 -6.85 -14.62 -10.83
C ILE A 13 -8.19 -15.32 -11.06
N ALA A 14 -8.62 -16.12 -10.08
CA ALA A 14 -9.94 -16.77 -10.08
C ALA A 14 -10.88 -16.03 -9.11
N ASN A 15 -12.03 -15.61 -9.61
CA ASN A 15 -13.02 -14.82 -8.88
C ASN A 15 -14.23 -15.65 -8.42
N ASP A 16 -14.85 -15.25 -7.30
CA ASP A 16 -16.15 -15.79 -6.89
C ASP A 16 -17.32 -15.15 -7.66
N ASN A 17 -18.56 -15.55 -7.34
CA ASN A 17 -19.76 -15.06 -8.03
C ASN A 17 -20.14 -13.60 -7.74
N ARG A 18 -19.31 -12.84 -7.03
CA ARG A 18 -19.35 -11.37 -6.93
C ARG A 18 -18.33 -10.67 -7.83
N GLY A 19 -17.37 -11.40 -8.39
CA GLY A 19 -16.19 -10.81 -9.02
C GLY A 19 -15.03 -10.54 -8.05
N LEU A 20 -15.09 -10.97 -6.78
CA LEU A 20 -13.98 -10.83 -5.84
C LEU A 20 -12.94 -11.95 -6.04
N PRO A 21 -11.63 -11.65 -5.96
CA PRO A 21 -10.59 -12.67 -6.06
C PRO A 21 -10.70 -13.67 -4.91
N ILE A 22 -10.60 -14.96 -5.21
CA ILE A 22 -10.55 -16.04 -4.20
C ILE A 22 -9.32 -16.91 -4.32
N ARG A 23 -8.65 -16.88 -5.48
CA ARG A 23 -7.33 -17.49 -5.69
C ARG A 23 -6.54 -16.67 -6.70
N GLN A 24 -5.23 -16.60 -6.49
CA GLN A 24 -4.26 -16.24 -7.51
C GLN A 24 -3.42 -17.48 -7.76
N VAL A 25 -3.24 -17.86 -9.01
CA VAL A 25 -2.49 -19.05 -9.41
C VAL A 25 -1.29 -18.62 -10.24
N ALA A 26 -0.15 -18.52 -9.58
CA ALA A 26 1.13 -18.36 -10.23
C ALA A 26 1.65 -19.73 -10.67
N TYR A 27 2.37 -19.76 -11.79
CA TYR A 27 2.85 -21.00 -12.40
C TYR A 27 4.38 -20.98 -12.45
N LEU A 28 5.01 -21.81 -11.63
CA LEU A 28 6.45 -21.91 -11.45
C LEU A 28 7.06 -22.97 -12.39
N ARG A 29 8.11 -22.58 -13.09
CA ARG A 29 9.03 -23.45 -13.83
C ARG A 29 10.45 -22.92 -13.64
N ARG A 30 11.41 -23.80 -13.29
CA ARG A 30 12.81 -23.43 -13.03
C ARG A 30 13.66 -23.56 -14.30
N GLU A 31 13.55 -24.68 -15.02
CA GLU A 31 14.28 -24.92 -16.27
C GLU A 31 13.38 -25.10 -17.50
N ALA A 32 13.95 -24.90 -18.69
CA ALA A 32 13.25 -24.96 -19.97
C ALA A 32 12.92 -26.41 -20.41
N GLY A 33 11.97 -27.04 -19.73
CA GLY A 33 11.52 -28.42 -19.97
C GLY A 33 10.75 -29.01 -18.80
N ASP A 34 10.92 -28.44 -17.61
CA ASP A 34 10.26 -28.85 -16.37
C ASP A 34 8.73 -28.87 -16.48
N ALA A 35 8.14 -29.78 -15.71
CA ALA A 35 6.73 -29.74 -15.37
C ALA A 35 6.42 -28.43 -14.62
N VAL A 36 5.29 -27.81 -14.97
CA VAL A 36 4.88 -26.56 -14.33
C VAL A 36 4.24 -26.86 -12.98
N GLU A 37 4.74 -26.22 -11.93
CA GLU A 37 4.21 -26.25 -10.58
C GLU A 37 3.20 -25.10 -10.39
N SER A 38 2.01 -25.37 -9.85
CA SER A 38 1.01 -24.34 -9.56
C SER A 38 1.10 -23.89 -8.11
N LEU A 39 1.43 -22.62 -7.90
CA LEU A 39 1.44 -21.96 -6.60
C LEU A 39 0.11 -21.21 -6.43
N ILE A 40 -0.67 -21.58 -5.42
CA ILE A 40 -2.05 -21.10 -5.23
C ILE A 40 -2.17 -20.29 -3.93
N SER A 41 -2.09 -18.96 -4.05
CA SER A 41 -2.52 -18.05 -2.99
C SER A 41 -4.05 -18.08 -2.88
N ARG A 42 -4.59 -17.89 -1.67
CA ARG A 42 -6.04 -17.99 -1.41
C ARG A 42 -6.55 -16.79 -0.65
N HIS A 43 -7.76 -16.36 -0.98
CA HIS A 43 -8.42 -15.21 -0.39
C HIS A 43 -9.84 -15.57 0.04
N VAL A 44 -10.20 -15.29 1.30
CA VAL A 44 -11.55 -15.47 1.83
C VAL A 44 -12.15 -14.11 2.14
N HIS A 45 -13.32 -13.87 1.57
CA HIS A 45 -14.04 -12.62 1.69
C HIS A 45 -15.38 -12.85 2.40
N ASN A 46 -15.68 -12.06 3.44
CA ASN A 46 -16.91 -12.16 4.22
C ASN A 46 -18.17 -11.85 3.39
N THR A 47 -19.36 -11.86 3.99
CA THR A 47 -20.62 -11.58 3.28
C THR A 47 -20.69 -10.17 2.68
N ALA A 48 -20.09 -9.16 3.33
CA ALA A 48 -20.02 -7.79 2.85
C ALA A 48 -19.02 -7.61 1.69
N GLY A 49 -18.07 -8.53 1.50
CA GLY A 49 -17.05 -8.45 0.46
C GLY A 49 -15.70 -7.92 0.93
N GLN A 50 -15.49 -7.77 2.24
CA GLN A 50 -14.20 -7.43 2.83
C GLN A 50 -13.31 -8.69 2.88
N LEU A 51 -12.01 -8.54 2.59
CA LEU A 51 -11.01 -9.61 2.64
C LEU A 51 -10.65 -9.95 4.09
N ILE A 52 -11.14 -11.08 4.60
CA ILE A 52 -10.96 -11.45 6.01
C ILE A 52 -9.83 -12.43 6.28
N GLU A 53 -9.38 -13.21 5.29
CA GLU A 53 -8.25 -14.14 5.43
C GLU A 53 -7.52 -14.30 4.09
N GLN A 54 -6.19 -14.34 4.14
CA GLN A 54 -5.29 -14.50 2.99
C GLN A 54 -4.23 -15.57 3.30
N TRP A 55 -3.91 -16.44 2.34
CA TRP A 55 -2.86 -17.45 2.41
C TRP A 55 -1.87 -17.26 1.27
N ASP A 56 -0.58 -17.41 1.58
CA ASP A 56 0.44 -17.71 0.57
C ASP A 56 0.37 -19.19 0.11
N PRO A 57 1.11 -19.59 -0.94
CA PRO A 57 1.07 -20.97 -1.48
C PRO A 57 1.72 -22.06 -0.61
N ARG A 58 2.38 -21.71 0.50
CA ARG A 58 3.13 -22.60 1.39
C ARG A 58 2.39 -22.86 2.71
N LEU A 59 1.81 -21.83 3.31
CA LEU A 59 1.25 -21.91 4.66
C LEU A 59 -0.07 -22.71 4.72
N SER A 60 -0.23 -23.45 5.81
CA SER A 60 -1.47 -24.21 6.12
C SER A 60 -2.54 -23.36 6.79
N ARG A 61 -2.15 -22.24 7.42
CA ARG A 61 -2.99 -21.23 8.07
C ARG A 61 -2.98 -19.91 7.29
N PRO A 62 -3.96 -19.00 7.47
CA PRO A 62 -3.88 -17.67 6.87
C PRO A 62 -2.54 -17.01 7.23
N ALA A 63 -1.88 -16.42 6.25
CA ALA A 63 -0.75 -15.51 6.44
C ALA A 63 -1.22 -14.20 7.09
N MET A 64 -2.43 -13.74 6.73
CA MET A 64 -3.08 -12.57 7.32
C MET A 64 -4.58 -12.84 7.55
N SER A 65 -5.13 -12.32 8.64
CA SER A 65 -6.56 -12.32 8.95
C SER A 65 -7.03 -10.97 9.49
N ASN A 66 -8.15 -10.46 8.97
CA ASN A 66 -8.61 -9.08 9.20
C ASN A 66 -10.05 -9.05 9.73
N VAL A 67 -10.26 -8.29 10.82
CA VAL A 67 -11.60 -7.92 11.33
C VAL A 67 -11.82 -6.45 11.01
N HIS A 68 -12.99 -6.15 10.42
CA HIS A 68 -13.32 -4.82 9.93
C HIS A 68 -14.48 -4.21 10.69
N LEU A 69 -14.54 -2.89 10.68
CA LEU A 69 -15.77 -2.14 10.88
C LEU A 69 -16.75 -2.39 9.74
N LEU A 70 -18.01 -2.03 10.00
CA LEU A 70 -19.07 -2.02 9.00
C LEU A 70 -18.82 -1.02 7.86
N SER A 71 -17.93 -0.04 8.07
CA SER A 71 -17.49 0.95 7.08
C SER A 71 -16.53 0.38 6.01
N GLY A 72 -15.86 -0.75 6.26
CA GLY A 72 -14.79 -1.25 5.39
C GLY A 72 -13.40 -1.25 6.02
N GLU A 73 -13.18 -0.45 7.05
CA GLU A 73 -11.88 -0.23 7.67
C GLU A 73 -11.44 -1.41 8.55
N PRO A 74 -10.20 -1.94 8.42
CA PRO A 74 -9.68 -2.99 9.30
C PRO A 74 -9.33 -2.41 10.68
N ILE A 75 -9.91 -2.98 11.74
CA ILE A 75 -9.65 -2.61 13.15
C ILE A 75 -8.87 -3.67 13.93
N LYS A 76 -8.73 -4.87 13.38
CA LYS A 76 -7.79 -5.87 13.88
C LYS A 76 -7.18 -6.62 12.71
N ILE A 77 -5.86 -6.56 12.61
CA ILE A 77 -5.05 -7.28 11.63
C ILE A 77 -4.26 -8.32 12.41
N VAL A 78 -4.25 -9.57 11.95
CA VAL A 78 -3.46 -10.66 12.53
C VAL A 78 -2.61 -11.25 11.42
N SER A 79 -1.33 -10.90 11.40
CA SER A 79 -0.32 -11.46 10.53
C SER A 79 0.42 -12.60 11.25
N VAL A 80 0.80 -13.65 10.52
CA VAL A 80 1.73 -14.68 11.02
C VAL A 80 3.15 -14.15 11.13
N ASP A 81 3.47 -13.12 10.35
CA ASP A 81 4.78 -12.50 10.24
C ASP A 81 4.89 -11.34 11.24
N ALA A 82 3.98 -10.35 11.14
CA ALA A 82 3.97 -9.13 11.94
C ALA A 82 3.14 -9.21 13.24
N GLY A 83 2.46 -10.34 13.51
CA GLY A 83 1.60 -10.49 14.68
C GLY A 83 0.28 -9.73 14.60
N CYS A 84 -0.34 -9.50 15.76
CA CYS A 84 -1.63 -8.85 15.92
C CYS A 84 -1.50 -7.34 16.15
N HIS A 85 -2.20 -6.54 15.35
CA HIS A 85 -2.44 -5.12 15.59
C HIS A 85 -3.95 -4.88 15.78
N VAL A 86 -4.32 -3.97 16.68
CA VAL A 86 -5.71 -3.56 16.93
C VAL A 86 -5.77 -2.05 16.99
N THR A 87 -6.68 -1.44 16.24
CA THR A 87 -6.92 0.01 16.25
C THR A 87 -8.36 0.31 16.67
N LEU A 88 -8.52 1.28 17.57
CA LEU A 88 -9.78 1.87 17.95
C LEU A 88 -9.84 3.29 17.35
N PRO A 89 -10.52 3.49 16.22
CA PRO A 89 -10.73 4.81 15.65
C PRO A 89 -11.77 5.62 16.44
N GLY A 90 -11.71 6.94 16.30
CA GLY A 90 -12.75 7.86 16.74
C GLY A 90 -13.86 8.03 15.70
N LEU A 91 -14.73 9.03 15.93
CA LEU A 91 -15.93 9.22 15.11
C LEU A 91 -15.64 9.75 13.69
N ALA A 92 -14.44 10.29 13.46
CA ALA A 92 -14.00 10.76 12.15
C ALA A 92 -12.94 9.85 11.51
N GLY A 93 -12.74 8.63 12.05
CA GLY A 93 -11.69 7.71 11.60
C GLY A 93 -10.30 8.02 12.17
N GLU A 94 -10.19 8.96 13.12
CA GLU A 94 -8.90 9.31 13.72
C GLU A 94 -8.40 8.21 14.66
N GLU A 95 -7.15 7.76 14.57
CA GLU A 95 -6.57 6.71 15.44
C GLU A 95 -6.53 7.18 16.90
N ARG A 96 -7.54 6.83 17.70
CA ARG A 96 -7.59 7.23 19.12
C ARG A 96 -6.68 6.38 19.97
N GLN A 97 -6.70 5.08 19.77
CA GLN A 97 -5.86 4.11 20.47
C GLN A 97 -5.49 2.96 19.55
N ARG A 98 -4.27 2.42 19.71
CA ARG A 98 -3.85 1.19 19.05
C ARG A 98 -3.06 0.29 19.99
N TRP A 99 -3.03 -1.01 19.68
CA TRP A 99 -2.30 -2.04 20.41
C TRP A 99 -1.55 -2.96 19.44
N ASP A 100 -0.39 -3.48 19.85
CA ASP A 100 0.35 -4.54 19.15
C ASP A 100 0.40 -5.85 19.96
N GLN A 101 0.97 -6.92 19.39
CA GLN A 101 1.12 -8.22 20.06
C GLN A 101 2.27 -8.27 21.08
N ARG A 102 2.97 -7.16 21.30
CA ARG A 102 4.01 -7.00 22.34
C ARG A 102 3.45 -6.28 23.56
N ASP A 103 2.12 -6.18 23.63
CA ASP A 103 1.34 -5.42 24.61
C ASP A 103 1.66 -3.92 24.64
N ASN A 104 2.27 -3.37 23.56
CA ASN A 104 2.39 -1.92 23.44
C ASN A 104 1.01 -1.31 23.23
N HIS A 105 0.78 -0.16 23.85
CA HIS A 105 -0.45 0.61 23.76
C HIS A 105 -0.14 2.07 23.48
N TRP A 106 -0.80 2.64 22.47
CA TRP A 106 -0.72 4.05 22.15
C TRP A 106 -2.07 4.72 22.37
N ARG A 107 -2.05 5.99 22.79
CA ARG A 107 -3.22 6.87 22.79
C ARG A 107 -2.86 8.22 22.16
N THR A 108 -3.59 8.59 21.12
CA THR A 108 -3.39 9.84 20.40
C THR A 108 -4.41 10.88 20.86
N THR A 109 -3.91 12.03 21.28
CA THR A 109 -4.71 13.20 21.64
C THR A 109 -4.76 14.15 20.46
N TYR A 110 -5.95 14.70 20.21
CA TYR A 110 -6.24 15.58 19.08
C TYR A 110 -6.81 16.91 19.55
N ASP A 111 -6.57 17.98 18.79
CA ASP A 111 -7.29 19.26 18.97
C ASP A 111 -8.70 19.25 18.34
N ASN A 112 -9.41 20.37 18.45
CA ASN A 112 -10.74 20.54 17.86
C ASN A 112 -10.77 20.55 16.32
N GLN A 113 -9.60 20.53 15.66
CA GLN A 113 -9.45 20.41 14.20
C GLN A 113 -8.98 19.01 13.79
N LEU A 114 -8.95 18.05 14.72
CA LEU A 114 -8.46 16.68 14.53
C LEU A 114 -6.97 16.61 14.13
N ARG A 115 -6.17 17.60 14.53
CA ARG A 115 -4.70 17.54 14.43
C ARG A 115 -4.14 16.86 15.68
N VAL A 116 -3.20 15.95 15.51
CA VAL A 116 -2.50 15.27 16.61
C VAL A 116 -1.78 16.31 17.46
N VAL A 117 -1.96 16.34 18.77
CA VAL A 117 -1.24 17.26 19.69
C VAL A 117 -0.33 16.53 20.67
N ALA A 118 -0.62 15.27 20.99
CA ALA A 118 0.24 14.44 21.83
C ALA A 118 0.01 12.95 21.57
N VAL A 119 1.07 12.15 21.70
CA VAL A 119 1.03 10.69 21.72
C VAL A 119 1.50 10.21 23.09
N GLU A 120 0.67 9.40 23.73
CA GLU A 120 1.00 8.60 24.92
C GLU A 120 1.39 7.19 24.46
N GLU A 121 2.50 6.65 24.98
CA GLU A 121 2.91 5.26 24.75
C GLU A 121 3.06 4.52 26.08
N ASN A 122 2.46 3.33 26.21
CA ASN A 122 2.59 2.46 27.37
C ASN A 122 2.32 3.18 28.70
N ALA A 123 1.24 3.97 28.74
CA ALA A 123 0.85 4.87 29.83
C ALA A 123 1.88 5.98 30.20
N THR A 124 2.91 6.19 29.38
CA THR A 124 3.81 7.34 29.44
C THR A 124 3.20 8.47 28.58
N PRO A 125 2.71 9.57 29.17
CA PRO A 125 2.10 10.65 28.41
C PRO A 125 3.17 11.51 27.72
N ASN A 126 2.80 12.15 26.61
CA ASN A 126 3.62 13.15 25.92
C ASN A 126 4.99 12.61 25.44
N VAL A 127 5.04 11.36 24.98
CA VAL A 127 6.24 10.79 24.33
C VAL A 127 6.54 11.53 23.03
N GLU A 128 5.49 11.84 22.26
CA GLU A 128 5.54 12.87 21.22
C GLU A 128 4.54 13.99 21.54
N THR A 129 4.90 15.24 21.22
CA THR A 129 3.98 16.40 21.31
C THR A 129 4.15 17.33 20.12
N PHE A 130 3.02 17.89 19.66
CA PHE A 130 2.92 18.64 18.42
C PHE A 130 2.23 19.98 18.71
N ARG A 131 2.89 21.09 18.35
CA ARG A 131 2.35 22.45 18.54
C ARG A 131 2.08 23.09 17.20
N TYR A 132 0.91 23.69 17.04
CA TYR A 132 0.50 24.39 15.81
C TYR A 132 0.33 25.88 16.08
N ALA A 133 0.63 26.72 15.08
CA ALA A 133 0.33 28.14 15.17
C ALA A 133 -1.17 28.39 14.91
N ASP A 134 -1.78 29.27 15.72
CA ASP A 134 -3.14 29.73 15.52
C ASP A 134 -3.20 31.01 14.65
N ALA A 135 -4.37 31.65 14.58
CA ALA A 135 -4.56 32.88 13.81
C ALA A 135 -3.81 34.11 14.37
N SER A 136 -3.34 34.08 15.61
CA SER A 136 -2.55 35.16 16.22
C SER A 136 -1.09 35.17 15.73
N ALA A 137 -0.60 34.05 15.18
CA ALA A 137 0.77 33.94 14.69
C ALA A 137 1.10 34.99 13.61
N PRO A 138 2.36 35.47 13.52
CA PRO A 138 2.77 36.46 12.54
C PRO A 138 2.53 36.01 11.10
N ALA A 139 1.81 36.83 10.32
CA ALA A 139 1.51 36.54 8.92
C ALA A 139 2.76 36.48 8.03
N GLY A 140 3.80 37.28 8.35
CA GLY A 140 5.02 37.39 7.55
C GLY A 140 5.92 36.14 7.50
N HIS A 141 5.56 35.07 8.22
CA HIS A 141 6.30 33.80 8.25
C HIS A 141 5.45 32.59 7.82
N ASN A 142 4.21 32.81 7.36
CA ASN A 142 3.27 31.77 6.91
C ASN A 142 2.98 30.65 7.95
N LEU A 143 3.09 30.95 9.25
CA LEU A 143 2.98 29.97 10.34
C LEU A 143 1.54 29.50 10.64
N ARG A 144 0.54 30.30 10.28
CA ARG A 144 -0.86 30.08 10.72
C ARG A 144 -1.40 28.74 10.22
N GLY A 145 -1.82 27.87 11.14
CA GLY A 145 -2.31 26.52 10.86
C GLY A 145 -1.20 25.45 10.79
N GLN A 146 0.06 25.84 10.58
CA GLN A 146 1.19 24.93 10.44
C GLN A 146 1.63 24.36 11.79
N MET A 147 2.24 23.17 11.75
CA MET A 147 3.02 22.65 12.88
C MET A 147 4.29 23.51 13.02
N ILE A 148 4.52 24.03 14.23
CA ILE A 148 5.64 24.90 14.56
C ILE A 148 6.59 24.28 15.59
N GLU A 149 6.20 23.17 16.21
CA GLU A 149 7.05 22.39 17.10
C GLU A 149 6.65 20.92 17.10
N LEU A 150 7.65 20.04 17.09
CA LEU A 150 7.56 18.62 17.44
C LEU A 150 8.57 18.36 18.56
N ASN A 151 8.15 17.75 19.67
CA ASN A 151 9.05 17.10 20.63
C ASN A 151 8.85 15.59 20.56
N ASP A 152 9.94 14.83 20.57
CA ASP A 152 9.96 13.36 20.52
C ASP A 152 11.19 12.81 21.29
N PRO A 153 11.37 11.48 21.43
CA PRO A 153 12.52 10.90 22.16
C PRO A 153 13.91 11.15 21.52
N SER A 154 13.98 11.77 20.34
CA SER A 154 15.23 12.24 19.73
C SER A 154 15.59 13.68 20.11
N GLY A 155 14.61 14.48 20.55
CA GLY A 155 14.76 15.89 20.92
C GLY A 155 13.54 16.75 20.51
N ARG A 156 13.80 17.93 19.94
CA ARG A 156 12.80 18.90 19.47
C ARG A 156 13.13 19.41 18.08
N VAL A 157 12.12 19.63 17.25
CA VAL A 157 12.21 20.38 15.99
C VAL A 157 11.26 21.57 16.06
N GLU A 158 11.78 22.78 15.80
CA GLU A 158 11.02 24.03 15.75
C GLU A 158 11.01 24.58 14.32
N PHE A 159 9.83 24.91 13.78
CA PHE A 159 9.67 25.45 12.43
C PHE A 159 9.36 26.96 12.48
N HIS A 160 10.26 27.77 11.93
CA HIS A 160 10.26 29.24 12.12
C HIS A 160 9.63 30.02 10.98
N SER A 161 9.57 29.45 9.78
CA SER A 161 8.93 30.07 8.62
C SER A 161 8.65 29.06 7.50
N PHE A 162 7.59 29.32 6.72
CA PHE A 162 7.17 28.50 5.58
C PHE A 162 7.09 29.30 4.28
N GLY A 163 7.29 28.62 3.15
CA GLY A 163 7.08 29.16 1.81
C GLY A 163 5.60 29.38 1.49
N LEU A 164 5.30 30.05 0.38
CA LEU A 164 3.92 30.21 -0.09
C LEU A 164 3.27 28.88 -0.48
N THR A 165 4.08 27.87 -0.81
CA THR A 165 3.67 26.47 -1.06
C THR A 165 3.97 25.55 0.13
N ALA A 166 4.06 26.13 1.34
CA ALA A 166 4.11 25.46 2.65
C ALA A 166 5.35 24.60 2.97
N GLN A 167 6.45 24.68 2.21
CA GLN A 167 7.73 24.06 2.60
C GLN A 167 8.41 24.84 3.73
N THR A 168 9.16 24.15 4.59
CA THR A 168 9.94 24.76 5.67
C THR A 168 11.11 25.59 5.12
N LEU A 169 11.05 26.92 5.29
CA LEU A 169 12.15 27.82 4.93
C LEU A 169 13.25 27.88 6.01
N ARG A 170 12.90 27.63 7.27
CA ARG A 170 13.86 27.62 8.38
C ARG A 170 13.37 26.76 9.54
N GLU A 171 14.25 25.91 10.05
CA GLU A 171 14.00 25.05 11.20
C GLU A 171 15.20 25.02 12.16
N THR A 172 14.92 24.73 13.43
CA THR A 172 15.93 24.39 14.44
C THR A 172 15.66 23.00 14.96
N ARG A 173 16.61 22.07 14.78
CA ARG A 173 16.62 20.77 15.44
C ARG A 173 17.50 20.80 16.68
N THR A 174 16.91 20.59 17.85
CA THR A 174 17.62 20.41 19.13
C THR A 174 17.60 18.93 19.48
N PHE A 175 18.76 18.27 19.59
CA PHE A 175 18.81 16.85 19.94
C PHE A 175 18.65 16.62 21.46
N HIS A 176 18.49 15.35 21.85
CA HIS A 176 18.42 14.88 23.24
C HIS A 176 19.60 15.29 24.14
N ASP A 177 20.73 15.71 23.58
CA ASP A 177 21.90 16.28 24.27
C ASP A 177 21.84 17.82 24.41
N ALA A 178 20.68 18.42 24.11
CA ALA A 178 20.40 19.86 24.06
C ALA A 178 21.22 20.68 23.03
N LYS A 179 21.94 20.04 22.10
CA LYS A 179 22.61 20.74 21.00
C LYS A 179 21.61 21.13 19.91
N ALA A 180 21.58 22.40 19.53
CA ALA A 180 20.67 22.98 18.54
C ALA A 180 21.38 23.27 17.21
N PHE A 181 20.71 22.90 16.11
CA PHE A 181 21.21 22.94 14.74
C PHE A 181 20.17 23.62 13.85
N VAL A 182 20.58 24.62 13.06
CA VAL A 182 19.64 25.47 12.28
C VAL A 182 19.86 25.25 10.79
N SER A 183 18.82 24.79 10.09
CA SER A 183 18.84 24.66 8.62
C SER A 183 17.94 25.73 7.99
N SER A 184 18.25 26.15 6.76
CA SER A 184 17.44 27.11 6.01
C SER A 184 17.38 26.78 4.52
N HIS A 185 16.24 27.05 3.89
CA HIS A 185 15.93 26.64 2.53
C HIS A 185 15.27 27.79 1.76
N THR A 186 15.62 27.93 0.48
CA THR A 186 14.99 28.85 -0.47
C THR A 186 14.41 28.03 -1.61
N PHE A 187 13.12 28.18 -1.87
CA PHE A 187 12.41 27.46 -2.93
C PHE A 187 11.98 28.39 -4.07
N SER A 188 11.79 27.81 -5.26
CA SER A 188 11.15 28.45 -6.39
C SER A 188 9.65 28.68 -6.11
N PRO A 189 8.95 29.53 -6.89
CA PRO A 189 7.49 29.66 -6.80
C PRO A 189 6.72 28.34 -7.01
N LEU A 190 7.36 27.33 -7.62
CA LEU A 190 6.80 25.99 -7.84
C LEU A 190 7.19 24.99 -6.74
N GLY A 191 7.93 25.41 -5.72
CA GLY A 191 8.34 24.55 -4.60
C GLY A 191 9.64 23.76 -4.82
N THR A 192 10.38 24.01 -5.89
CA THR A 192 11.69 23.40 -6.17
C THR A 192 12.77 24.02 -5.27
N LEU A 193 13.62 23.24 -4.59
CA LEU A 193 14.70 23.79 -3.77
C LEU A 193 15.77 24.46 -4.64
N LEU A 194 16.04 25.75 -4.43
CA LEU A 194 17.04 26.53 -5.17
C LEU A 194 18.33 26.74 -4.37
N GLU A 195 18.22 26.96 -3.07
CA GLU A 195 19.36 27.12 -2.17
C GLU A 195 19.06 26.49 -0.81
N GLN A 196 20.06 25.88 -0.21
CA GLN A 196 20.04 25.38 1.16
C GLN A 196 21.26 25.91 1.92
N ILE A 197 21.04 26.29 3.17
CA ILE A 197 22.09 26.51 4.17
C ILE A 197 21.91 25.42 5.22
N ASP A 198 22.89 24.54 5.33
CA ASP A 198 22.86 23.46 6.33
C ASP A 198 23.28 23.97 7.71
N ALA A 199 23.16 23.10 8.72
CA ALA A 199 23.47 23.44 10.10
C ALA A 199 24.96 23.63 10.41
N GLY A 200 25.86 23.24 9.50
CA GLY A 200 27.28 23.58 9.56
C GLY A 200 27.56 24.98 8.98
N GLY A 201 26.58 25.61 8.34
CA GLY A 201 26.69 26.91 7.68
C GLY A 201 27.16 26.82 6.22
N HIS A 202 27.26 25.61 5.65
CA HIS A 202 27.61 25.45 4.24
C HIS A 202 26.39 25.71 3.36
N ARG A 203 26.62 26.28 2.19
CA ARG A 203 25.57 26.68 1.24
C ARG A 203 25.61 25.80 0.00
N GLN A 204 24.48 25.22 -0.36
CA GLN A 204 24.29 24.47 -1.59
C GLN A 204 23.34 25.25 -2.50
N GLN A 205 23.66 25.38 -3.79
CA GLN A 205 22.80 26.04 -4.77
C GLN A 205 22.53 25.10 -5.96
N SER A 206 21.25 24.91 -6.27
CA SER A 206 20.76 24.09 -7.37
C SER A 206 20.14 24.99 -8.45
N ILE A 207 20.61 24.85 -9.68
CA ILE A 207 20.17 25.61 -10.85
C ILE A 207 19.46 24.64 -11.80
N TYR A 208 18.28 25.04 -12.28
CA TYR A 208 17.39 24.22 -13.09
C TYR A 208 17.23 24.81 -14.49
N ASN A 209 17.01 23.93 -15.48
CA ASN A 209 16.71 24.35 -16.85
C ASN A 209 15.26 24.85 -16.99
N ILE A 210 14.87 25.29 -18.20
CA ILE A 210 13.51 25.81 -18.48
C ILE A 210 12.38 24.77 -18.29
N ALA A 211 12.70 23.47 -18.30
CA ALA A 211 11.76 22.38 -18.01
C ALA A 211 11.71 22.01 -16.51
N GLY A 212 12.43 22.71 -15.64
CA GLY A 212 12.49 22.44 -14.20
C GLY A 212 13.40 21.27 -13.80
N GLN A 213 14.25 20.77 -14.71
CA GLN A 213 15.18 19.68 -14.43
C GLN A 213 16.52 20.23 -13.92
N LEU A 214 17.18 19.51 -13.01
CA LEU A 214 18.44 19.93 -12.41
C LEU A 214 19.54 20.06 -13.48
N GLN A 215 20.24 21.19 -13.53
CA GLN A 215 21.29 21.44 -14.53
C GLN A 215 22.67 21.67 -13.89
N GLN A 216 22.74 22.41 -12.79
CA GLN A 216 24.00 22.69 -12.10
C GLN A 216 23.83 22.65 -10.58
N VAL A 217 24.89 22.30 -9.88
CA VAL A 217 24.96 22.26 -8.41
C VAL A 217 26.27 22.89 -7.97
N LYS A 218 26.21 23.78 -6.99
CA LYS A 218 27.38 24.48 -6.44
C LYS A 218 27.40 24.38 -4.92
N LEU A 219 28.59 24.27 -4.37
CA LEU A 219 28.88 24.28 -2.93
C LEU A 219 29.67 25.54 -2.57
N GLN A 220 29.31 26.18 -1.47
CA GLN A 220 30.12 27.18 -0.79
C GLN A 220 30.26 26.74 0.66
N LEU A 221 31.50 26.44 1.08
CA LEU A 221 31.81 26.08 2.47
C LEU A 221 31.73 27.32 3.37
N LYS A 222 31.36 27.14 4.65
CA LYS A 222 31.00 28.23 5.58
C LYS A 222 32.03 29.37 5.68
N ASP A 223 33.33 29.05 5.62
CA ASP A 223 34.44 30.00 5.75
C ASP A 223 35.07 30.39 4.38
N GLN A 224 34.49 29.93 3.27
CA GLN A 224 34.99 30.19 1.92
C GLN A 224 34.08 31.16 1.16
N SER A 225 34.67 32.19 0.54
CA SER A 225 33.91 33.16 -0.27
C SER A 225 33.62 32.68 -1.71
N GLY A 226 34.28 31.62 -2.16
CA GLY A 226 34.14 31.07 -3.51
C GLY A 226 33.11 29.94 -3.60
N TRP A 227 32.35 29.92 -4.69
CA TRP A 227 31.51 28.78 -5.06
C TRP A 227 32.32 27.75 -5.84
N GLN A 228 32.35 26.52 -5.33
CA GLN A 228 32.85 25.34 -6.02
C GLN A 228 31.72 24.76 -6.89
N THR A 229 32.00 24.43 -8.16
CA THR A 229 31.01 23.76 -9.02
C THR A 229 31.12 22.26 -8.82
N VAL A 230 29.99 21.60 -8.51
CA VAL A 230 29.91 20.17 -8.21
C VAL A 230 29.23 19.41 -9.36
N LEU A 231 28.16 19.98 -9.92
CA LEU A 231 27.58 19.58 -11.20
C LEU A 231 27.67 20.78 -12.17
N GLN A 232 28.28 20.57 -13.34
CA GLN A 232 28.57 21.60 -14.33
C GLN A 232 27.49 21.72 -15.42
N ASP A 233 26.96 20.58 -15.91
CA ASP A 233 25.81 20.51 -16.82
C ASP A 233 25.14 19.14 -16.66
N ALA A 234 23.82 19.09 -16.89
CA ALA A 234 23.06 17.85 -16.99
C ALA A 234 21.95 18.02 -18.04
N ARG A 235 21.71 16.96 -18.82
CA ARG A 235 20.80 16.98 -19.98
C ARG A 235 19.91 15.77 -19.98
N TYR A 236 18.70 15.95 -20.49
CA TYR A 236 17.62 14.98 -20.42
C TYR A 236 16.98 14.76 -21.78
N ASN A 237 16.43 13.57 -22.00
CA ASN A 237 15.60 13.27 -23.16
C ASN A 237 14.16 13.77 -22.97
N ALA A 238 13.31 13.58 -23.99
CA ALA A 238 11.91 13.99 -23.97
C ALA A 238 11.03 13.23 -22.95
N ALA A 239 11.49 12.09 -22.43
CA ALA A 239 10.84 11.35 -21.35
C ALA A 239 11.31 11.79 -19.95
N GLY A 240 12.18 12.80 -19.85
CA GLY A 240 12.72 13.29 -18.60
C GLY A 240 13.87 12.47 -18.02
N GLN A 241 14.35 11.45 -18.72
CA GLN A 241 15.51 10.64 -18.31
C GLN A 241 16.81 11.37 -18.65
N ILE A 242 17.79 11.33 -17.75
CA ILE A 242 19.11 11.95 -17.95
C ILE A 242 19.92 11.21 -19.02
N ILE A 243 20.51 11.93 -19.97
CA ILE A 243 21.31 11.36 -21.07
C ILE A 243 22.77 11.78 -21.03
N GLU A 244 23.09 12.95 -20.47
CA GLU A 244 24.45 13.44 -20.27
C GLU A 244 24.57 14.17 -18.93
N GLN A 245 25.70 14.00 -18.23
CA GLN A 245 26.05 14.69 -16.99
C GLN A 245 27.55 15.05 -17.05
N MET A 246 27.93 16.22 -16.53
CA MET A 246 29.33 16.63 -16.38
C MET A 246 29.56 17.12 -14.94
N THR A 247 30.41 16.43 -14.19
CA THR A 247 30.71 16.74 -12.78
C THR A 247 31.88 17.74 -12.65
N GLY A 248 31.99 18.38 -11.49
CA GLY A 248 33.00 19.40 -11.19
C GLY A 248 34.45 18.93 -11.27
N ASN A 249 34.71 17.62 -11.11
CA ASN A 249 36.02 17.01 -11.31
C ASN A 249 36.34 16.66 -12.79
N GLY A 250 35.45 17.02 -13.72
CA GLY A 250 35.62 16.86 -15.16
C GLY A 250 35.26 15.48 -15.72
N VAL A 251 34.56 14.64 -14.96
CA VAL A 251 34.01 13.38 -15.50
C VAL A 251 32.74 13.67 -16.28
N SER A 252 32.63 13.07 -17.48
CA SER A 252 31.43 13.09 -18.28
C SER A 252 30.79 11.69 -18.27
N SER A 253 29.53 11.65 -17.87
CA SER A 253 28.71 10.44 -17.83
C SER A 253 27.61 10.53 -18.89
N ARG A 254 27.29 9.40 -19.53
CA ARG A 254 26.25 9.27 -20.57
C ARG A 254 25.41 8.01 -20.37
N TRP A 255 24.11 8.15 -20.55
CA TRP A 255 23.13 7.07 -20.48
C TRP A 255 22.43 6.94 -21.82
N LEU A 256 22.45 5.73 -22.38
CA LEU A 256 21.82 5.38 -23.64
C LEU A 256 20.62 4.48 -23.35
N TYR A 257 19.44 4.90 -23.81
CA TYR A 257 18.18 4.17 -23.62
C TYR A 257 17.73 3.55 -24.94
N ASP A 258 17.07 2.40 -24.89
CA ASP A 258 16.38 1.84 -26.05
C ASP A 258 15.15 2.72 -26.39
N PRO A 259 15.03 3.25 -27.62
CA PRO A 259 13.94 4.14 -27.99
C PRO A 259 12.56 3.44 -28.11
N ALA A 260 12.49 2.11 -28.06
CA ALA A 260 11.25 1.34 -28.18
C ALA A 260 10.58 1.05 -26.83
N ASP A 261 11.34 0.90 -25.74
CA ASP A 261 10.81 0.62 -24.40
C ASP A 261 11.33 1.54 -23.28
N GLY A 262 12.28 2.44 -23.59
CA GLY A 262 12.83 3.42 -22.65
C GLY A 262 13.81 2.85 -21.62
N ARG A 263 14.21 1.58 -21.70
CA ARG A 263 15.14 0.96 -20.73
C ARG A 263 16.58 1.40 -20.96
N LEU A 264 17.36 1.46 -19.88
CA LEU A 264 18.78 1.81 -19.91
C LEU A 264 19.59 0.71 -20.60
N HIS A 265 20.00 0.93 -21.85
CA HIS A 265 20.83 -0.03 -22.59
C HIS A 265 22.31 0.05 -22.23
N ARG A 266 22.85 1.26 -21.98
CA ARG A 266 24.27 1.44 -21.65
C ARG A 266 24.53 2.67 -20.80
N GLN A 267 25.45 2.57 -19.84
CA GLN A 267 25.93 3.67 -18.99
C GLN A 267 27.45 3.76 -19.09
N ILE A 268 27.96 4.95 -19.42
CA ILE A 268 29.39 5.22 -19.61
C ILE A 268 29.80 6.40 -18.75
N ALA A 269 30.93 6.32 -18.04
CA ALA A 269 31.57 7.46 -17.38
C ALA A 269 33.06 7.50 -17.74
N GLN A 270 33.56 8.68 -18.15
CA GLN A 270 34.94 8.87 -18.59
C GLN A 270 35.42 10.29 -18.28
N LYS A 271 36.72 10.47 -18.02
CA LYS A 271 37.32 11.82 -17.90
C LYS A 271 37.75 12.37 -19.26
N ASP A 272 38.31 11.49 -20.07
CA ASP A 272 38.71 11.71 -21.45
C ASP A 272 38.52 10.39 -22.23
N PRO A 273 38.56 10.37 -23.58
CA PRO A 273 38.31 9.16 -24.35
C PRO A 273 39.34 8.03 -24.17
N ALA A 274 40.48 8.26 -23.53
CA ALA A 274 41.45 7.22 -23.18
C ALA A 274 41.28 6.71 -21.73
N SER A 275 40.60 7.49 -20.89
CA SER A 275 40.39 7.24 -19.45
C SER A 275 38.92 6.94 -19.16
N VAL A 276 38.45 5.78 -19.62
CA VAL A 276 37.11 5.24 -19.28
C VAL A 276 37.13 4.72 -17.85
N LEU A 277 36.17 5.17 -17.04
CA LEU A 277 36.07 4.86 -15.61
C LEU A 277 34.96 3.84 -15.31
N GLN A 278 33.94 3.78 -16.16
CA GLN A 278 32.81 2.84 -16.09
C GLN A 278 32.20 2.71 -17.48
N ASP A 279 31.85 1.49 -17.92
CA ASP A 279 31.14 1.28 -19.19
C ASP A 279 30.30 -0.01 -19.13
N PHE A 280 29.07 0.11 -18.64
CA PHE A 280 28.15 -1.02 -18.47
C PHE A 280 27.12 -1.09 -19.61
N GLU A 281 27.07 -2.21 -20.32
CA GLU A 281 25.98 -2.58 -21.23
C GLU A 281 25.01 -3.54 -20.55
N TYR A 282 23.71 -3.24 -20.59
CA TYR A 282 22.64 -4.01 -19.98
C TYR A 282 21.89 -4.81 -21.05
N ARG A 283 21.63 -6.09 -20.76
CA ARG A 283 20.85 -6.99 -21.63
C ARG A 283 19.64 -7.53 -20.91
N TYR A 284 18.48 -7.35 -21.52
CA TYR A 284 17.19 -7.68 -20.93
C TYR A 284 16.57 -8.93 -21.56
N ASP A 285 15.78 -9.67 -20.77
CA ASP A 285 14.75 -10.53 -21.33
C ASP A 285 13.52 -9.70 -21.80
N ARG A 286 12.49 -10.36 -22.32
CA ARG A 286 11.29 -9.66 -22.83
C ARG A 286 10.42 -9.03 -21.74
N MET A 287 10.62 -9.41 -20.48
CA MET A 287 9.87 -8.89 -19.34
C MET A 287 10.60 -7.74 -18.65
N GLY A 288 11.89 -7.57 -18.92
CA GLY A 288 12.73 -6.51 -18.38
C GLY A 288 13.71 -6.96 -17.31
N ASN A 289 13.85 -8.27 -17.09
CA ASN A 289 14.86 -8.78 -16.16
C ASN A 289 16.25 -8.66 -16.81
N ILE A 290 17.24 -8.16 -16.06
CA ILE A 290 18.61 -8.05 -16.55
C ILE A 290 19.25 -9.44 -16.58
N THR A 291 19.52 -9.94 -17.79
CA THR A 291 20.14 -11.25 -18.06
C THR A 291 21.66 -11.19 -18.15
N ALA A 292 22.21 -10.02 -18.47
CA ALA A 292 23.66 -9.77 -18.38
C ALA A 292 23.97 -8.29 -18.18
N ILE A 293 25.09 -8.04 -17.50
CA ILE A 293 25.77 -6.74 -17.46
C ILE A 293 27.18 -6.97 -17.98
N LEU A 294 27.53 -6.33 -19.09
CA LEU A 294 28.88 -6.39 -19.65
C LEU A 294 29.65 -5.15 -19.23
N ASP A 295 30.88 -5.33 -18.74
CA ASP A 295 31.77 -4.23 -18.34
C ASP A 295 32.85 -4.03 -19.41
N HIS A 296 32.61 -3.08 -20.32
CA HIS A 296 33.55 -2.74 -21.40
C HIS A 296 34.74 -1.91 -20.91
N ALA A 297 34.73 -1.43 -19.67
CA ALA A 297 35.86 -0.75 -19.04
C ALA A 297 36.80 -1.73 -18.31
N PHE A 298 36.35 -2.96 -18.04
CA PHE A 298 37.15 -3.99 -17.38
C PHE A 298 38.27 -4.48 -18.30
N THR A 299 39.50 -4.53 -17.77
CA THR A 299 40.63 -5.17 -18.46
C THR A 299 40.73 -6.63 -18.02
N PRO A 300 40.57 -7.63 -18.91
CA PRO A 300 40.56 -9.03 -18.52
C PRO A 300 41.85 -9.47 -17.81
N VAL A 301 41.68 -10.23 -16.72
CA VAL A 301 42.77 -10.75 -15.87
C VAL A 301 42.84 -12.27 -16.01
N PHE A 302 44.06 -12.80 -16.10
CA PHE A 302 44.32 -14.24 -16.16
C PHE A 302 45.01 -14.70 -14.87
N PHE A 303 44.29 -15.49 -14.06
CA PHE A 303 44.77 -15.98 -12.77
C PHE A 303 44.16 -17.35 -12.46
N ALA A 304 44.92 -18.23 -11.78
CA ALA A 304 44.47 -19.59 -11.40
C ALA A 304 43.85 -20.42 -12.56
N ASN A 305 44.38 -20.28 -13.80
CA ASN A 305 43.82 -20.87 -15.03
C ASN A 305 42.39 -20.40 -15.41
N GLN A 306 41.94 -19.28 -14.85
CA GLN A 306 40.68 -18.62 -15.18
C GLN A 306 40.95 -17.34 -15.97
N GLN A 307 40.04 -17.00 -16.89
CA GLN A 307 39.92 -15.66 -17.46
C GLN A 307 38.78 -14.94 -16.71
N VAL A 308 39.10 -13.84 -16.05
CA VAL A 308 38.12 -12.92 -15.47
C VAL A 308 37.94 -11.78 -16.47
N ASP A 309 36.73 -11.56 -16.97
CA ASP A 309 36.45 -10.62 -18.07
C ASP A 309 35.54 -9.44 -17.69
N GLY A 310 35.14 -9.34 -16.41
CA GLY A 310 34.27 -8.28 -15.90
C GLY A 310 32.76 -8.53 -16.10
N ASN A 311 32.39 -9.53 -16.90
CA ASN A 311 31.01 -9.76 -17.30
C ASN A 311 30.22 -10.49 -16.20
N ARG A 312 28.94 -10.14 -16.08
CA ARG A 312 27.98 -10.75 -15.15
C ARG A 312 26.79 -11.30 -15.93
N THR A 313 26.32 -12.50 -15.59
CA THR A 313 25.14 -13.11 -16.22
C THR A 313 24.17 -13.62 -15.18
N PHE A 314 22.88 -13.62 -15.50
CA PHE A 314 21.79 -13.88 -14.56
C PHE A 314 20.71 -14.74 -15.22
N THR A 315 20.15 -15.68 -14.46
CA THR A 315 19.02 -16.52 -14.90
C THR A 315 17.87 -16.43 -13.91
N TYR A 316 16.64 -16.58 -14.39
CA TYR A 316 15.42 -16.41 -13.60
C TYR A 316 14.46 -17.58 -13.78
N ASP A 317 13.65 -17.86 -12.76
CA ASP A 317 12.50 -18.75 -12.90
C ASP A 317 11.32 -18.04 -13.58
N SER A 318 10.23 -18.76 -13.86
CA SER A 318 9.04 -18.17 -14.48
C SER A 318 8.25 -17.19 -13.59
N LEU A 319 8.68 -16.98 -12.34
CA LEU A 319 8.18 -15.94 -11.43
C LEU A 319 9.15 -14.76 -11.34
N TYR A 320 10.17 -14.73 -12.20
CA TYR A 320 11.22 -13.72 -12.29
C TYR A 320 12.13 -13.63 -11.06
N ARG A 321 12.23 -14.71 -10.28
CA ARG A 321 13.17 -14.79 -9.14
C ARG A 321 14.53 -15.25 -9.63
N LEU A 322 15.59 -14.64 -9.11
CA LEU A 322 16.97 -14.89 -9.55
C LEU A 322 17.40 -16.32 -9.20
N LEU A 323 17.57 -17.22 -10.18
CA LEU A 323 18.02 -18.60 -9.95
C LEU A 323 19.54 -18.72 -9.88
N SER A 324 20.26 -17.97 -10.69
CA SER A 324 21.73 -17.98 -10.67
C SER A 324 22.32 -16.64 -11.10
N ALA A 325 23.53 -16.37 -10.62
CA ALA A 325 24.35 -15.24 -11.03
C ALA A 325 25.81 -15.68 -11.23
N THR A 326 26.46 -15.15 -12.26
CA THR A 326 27.91 -15.24 -12.44
C THR A 326 28.54 -13.87 -12.37
N GLY A 327 29.82 -13.84 -11.99
CA GLY A 327 30.63 -12.63 -11.96
C GLY A 327 32.01 -12.95 -11.42
N TYR A 328 32.68 -11.95 -10.87
CA TYR A 328 33.99 -12.09 -10.24
C TYR A 328 34.00 -11.55 -8.81
N ALA A 329 34.84 -12.16 -7.98
CA ALA A 329 35.05 -11.79 -6.60
C ALA A 329 36.53 -11.94 -6.23
N ASP A 330 37.01 -11.02 -5.39
CA ASP A 330 38.27 -11.20 -4.68
C ASP A 330 38.02 -12.20 -3.53
N THR A 331 38.86 -12.25 -2.49
CA THR A 331 38.62 -13.10 -1.30
C THR A 331 37.15 -13.03 -0.86
N PRO A 332 36.45 -14.18 -0.67
CA PRO A 332 35.00 -14.19 -0.47
C PRO A 332 34.61 -13.32 0.73
N PRO A 333 33.46 -12.61 0.68
CA PRO A 333 32.97 -11.84 1.81
C PRO A 333 32.88 -12.70 3.06
N SER A 334 33.23 -12.11 4.21
CA SER A 334 33.03 -12.77 5.49
C SER A 334 31.55 -13.11 5.66
N GLY A 335 31.22 -14.36 5.96
CA GLY A 335 29.86 -14.78 6.31
C GLY A 335 29.36 -14.21 7.65
N ASN A 336 30.05 -13.21 8.20
CA ASN A 336 29.76 -12.49 9.43
C ASN A 336 29.33 -11.05 9.08
N PRO A 337 28.32 -10.49 9.77
CA PRO A 337 27.96 -9.09 9.69
C PRO A 337 29.14 -8.16 10.03
N GLY A 338 29.18 -7.00 9.39
CA GLY A 338 30.18 -5.96 9.63
C GLY A 338 30.47 -5.15 8.37
N TYR A 339 31.29 -4.10 8.50
CA TYR A 339 31.81 -3.39 7.34
C TYR A 339 32.76 -4.26 6.51
N PRO A 340 32.64 -4.26 5.16
CA PRO A 340 33.58 -4.93 4.29
C PRO A 340 34.98 -4.31 4.43
N GLN A 341 35.99 -5.17 4.48
CA GLN A 341 37.40 -4.78 4.50
C GLN A 341 37.95 -4.76 3.07
N PRO A 342 39.00 -3.96 2.78
CA PRO A 342 39.67 -4.01 1.50
C PRO A 342 40.15 -5.43 1.13
N THR A 343 39.88 -5.85 -0.11
CA THR A 343 40.23 -7.16 -0.65
C THR A 343 41.54 -7.12 -1.44
N ASP A 344 42.16 -8.29 -1.64
CA ASP A 344 43.33 -8.42 -2.52
C ASP A 344 42.89 -8.65 -3.97
N PRO A 345 43.08 -7.69 -4.89
CA PRO A 345 42.73 -7.86 -6.30
C PRO A 345 43.59 -8.92 -7.01
N ASN A 346 44.71 -9.36 -6.43
CA ASN A 346 45.52 -10.44 -6.99
C ASN A 346 44.89 -11.82 -6.80
N ASP A 347 43.95 -12.00 -5.86
CA ASP A 347 43.19 -13.24 -5.70
C ASP A 347 41.92 -13.27 -6.59
N ARG A 348 41.69 -12.30 -7.48
CA ARG A 348 40.45 -12.18 -8.26
C ARG A 348 40.15 -13.45 -9.08
N ARG A 349 38.99 -14.08 -8.82
CA ARG A 349 38.49 -15.27 -9.52
C ARG A 349 37.03 -15.12 -9.90
N ASN A 350 36.57 -15.93 -10.85
CA ASN A 350 35.15 -16.03 -11.18
C ASN A 350 34.38 -16.75 -10.06
N TYR A 351 33.12 -16.37 -9.88
CA TYR A 351 32.17 -17.08 -9.01
C TYR A 351 30.90 -17.46 -9.78
N THR A 352 30.15 -18.41 -9.20
CA THR A 352 28.75 -18.67 -9.54
C THR A 352 27.96 -18.77 -8.24
N GLU A 353 26.89 -17.98 -8.12
CA GLU A 353 25.89 -18.16 -7.07
C GLU A 353 24.64 -18.81 -7.65
N THR A 354 24.05 -19.75 -6.91
CA THR A 354 22.72 -20.29 -7.18
C THR A 354 21.83 -20.13 -5.96
N TYR A 355 20.55 -19.82 -6.21
CA TYR A 355 19.57 -19.49 -5.19
C TYR A 355 18.38 -20.46 -5.27
N GLU A 356 17.97 -21.01 -4.14
CA GLU A 356 16.78 -21.86 -4.03
C GLU A 356 15.72 -21.15 -3.18
N TYR A 357 14.47 -21.24 -3.64
CA TYR A 357 13.31 -20.61 -3.00
C TYR A 357 12.23 -21.63 -2.67
N ASP A 358 11.53 -21.41 -1.55
CA ASP A 358 10.31 -22.16 -1.23
C ASP A 358 9.07 -21.64 -1.98
N ARG A 359 7.91 -22.22 -1.65
CA ARG A 359 6.59 -21.87 -2.21
C ARG A 359 6.01 -20.55 -1.67
N GLY A 360 6.53 -20.05 -0.55
CA GLY A 360 6.13 -18.81 0.11
C GLY A 360 7.04 -17.63 -0.25
N ASN A 361 7.85 -17.76 -1.30
CA ASN A 361 8.82 -16.77 -1.75
C ASN A 361 9.99 -16.48 -0.78
N ASN A 362 10.31 -17.41 0.12
CA ASN A 362 11.49 -17.29 0.96
C ASN A 362 12.74 -17.76 0.20
N LEU A 363 13.82 -16.98 0.20
CA LEU A 363 15.16 -17.48 -0.10
C LEU A 363 15.54 -18.47 1.01
N VAL A 364 15.70 -19.75 0.64
CA VAL A 364 16.00 -20.84 1.59
C VAL A 364 17.44 -21.34 1.50
N LYS A 365 18.11 -21.15 0.37
CA LYS A 365 19.49 -21.57 0.20
C LYS A 365 20.22 -20.74 -0.85
N THR A 366 21.48 -20.43 -0.55
CA THR A 366 22.42 -19.81 -1.48
C THR A 366 23.69 -20.68 -1.52
N ILE A 367 24.09 -21.11 -2.71
CA ILE A 367 25.36 -21.82 -2.92
C ILE A 367 26.29 -20.88 -3.67
N HIS A 368 27.40 -20.50 -3.05
CA HIS A 368 28.46 -19.72 -3.67
C HIS A 368 29.59 -20.65 -4.07
N VAL A 369 29.91 -20.73 -5.36
CA VAL A 369 31.01 -21.53 -5.90
C VAL A 369 32.09 -20.60 -6.41
N ARG A 370 33.25 -20.65 -5.76
CA ARG A 370 34.47 -19.91 -6.13
C ARG A 370 35.67 -20.77 -5.74
N GLU A 371 36.65 -20.91 -6.63
CA GLU A 371 37.82 -21.75 -6.36
C GLU A 371 38.56 -21.29 -5.08
N GLY A 372 38.83 -22.24 -4.19
CA GLY A 372 39.41 -21.99 -2.85
C GLY A 372 38.45 -21.38 -1.81
N ALA A 373 37.19 -21.09 -2.18
CA ALA A 373 36.32 -20.15 -1.46
C ALA A 373 34.81 -20.50 -1.45
N SER A 374 34.43 -21.69 -1.93
CA SER A 374 33.03 -22.10 -2.00
C SER A 374 32.37 -22.27 -0.63
N HIS A 375 31.12 -21.83 -0.51
CA HIS A 375 30.32 -21.97 0.70
C HIS A 375 28.83 -22.17 0.38
N THR A 376 28.05 -22.58 1.38
CA THR A 376 26.59 -22.72 1.26
C THR A 376 25.94 -22.15 2.51
N HIS A 377 24.94 -21.30 2.30
CA HIS A 377 24.09 -20.75 3.35
C HIS A 377 22.71 -21.36 3.19
N GLU A 378 22.18 -21.93 4.28
CA GLU A 378 20.82 -22.44 4.35
C GLU A 378 20.03 -21.68 5.43
N MET A 379 18.74 -21.50 5.17
CA MET A 379 17.79 -20.86 6.06
C MET A 379 16.72 -21.86 6.47
N PHE A 380 16.51 -22.03 7.78
CA PHE A 380 15.31 -22.69 8.26
C PHE A 380 14.20 -21.65 8.28
N ILE A 381 13.09 -21.93 7.58
CA ILE A 381 11.89 -21.09 7.58
C ILE A 381 10.87 -21.73 8.52
N ASP A 382 10.23 -20.93 9.37
CA ASP A 382 9.15 -21.39 10.25
C ASP A 382 8.04 -22.07 9.42
N PRO A 383 7.60 -23.30 9.76
CA PRO A 383 6.44 -23.93 9.13
C PRO A 383 5.13 -23.12 9.28
N ALA A 384 5.07 -22.16 10.22
CA ALA A 384 3.90 -21.36 10.53
C ALA A 384 3.97 -19.88 10.09
N SER A 385 5.14 -19.35 9.67
CA SER A 385 5.33 -17.95 9.24
C SER A 385 6.50 -17.84 8.24
N ASN A 386 6.74 -16.69 7.62
CA ASN A 386 7.90 -16.44 6.75
C ASN A 386 9.17 -16.00 7.51
N ARG A 387 9.11 -15.99 8.85
CA ARG A 387 10.27 -15.84 9.72
C ARG A 387 11.30 -16.93 9.37
N GLY A 388 12.57 -16.54 9.24
CA GLY A 388 13.62 -17.45 8.84
C GLY A 388 14.97 -17.06 9.42
N VAL A 389 15.73 -18.04 9.88
CA VAL A 389 17.09 -17.84 10.42
C VAL A 389 18.08 -18.77 9.73
N ARG A 390 19.36 -18.36 9.73
CA ARG A 390 20.46 -19.17 9.21
C ARG A 390 20.58 -20.47 10.01
N TRP A 391 20.70 -21.58 9.29
CA TRP A 391 20.67 -22.94 9.85
C TRP A 391 21.66 -23.84 9.08
N LYS A 392 21.99 -25.00 9.65
CA LYS A 392 22.81 -26.02 8.98
C LYS A 392 22.11 -27.38 9.01
N PRO A 393 22.18 -28.18 7.94
CA PRO A 393 21.69 -29.55 7.94
C PRO A 393 22.21 -30.36 9.13
N GLY A 394 21.28 -30.83 9.96
CA GLY A 394 21.56 -31.64 11.16
C GLY A 394 21.50 -30.87 12.48
N ASP A 395 21.49 -29.54 12.47
CA ASP A 395 21.18 -28.73 13.66
C ASP A 395 19.69 -28.92 14.04
N PRO A 396 19.32 -28.83 15.33
CA PRO A 396 17.92 -28.88 15.73
C PRO A 396 17.11 -27.73 15.10
N PRO A 397 15.79 -27.89 14.88
CA PRO A 397 14.93 -26.80 14.43
C PRO A 397 15.03 -25.57 15.36
N PRO A 398 15.20 -24.35 14.83
CA PRO A 398 15.25 -23.14 15.64
C PRO A 398 13.93 -22.86 16.39
N ASP A 399 14.04 -22.38 17.63
CA ASP A 399 12.91 -21.80 18.35
C ASP A 399 12.69 -20.33 17.92
N PHE A 400 11.71 -20.11 17.05
CA PHE A 400 11.36 -18.78 16.56
C PHE A 400 10.84 -17.83 17.63
N THR A 401 10.41 -18.31 18.81
CA THR A 401 10.03 -17.45 19.95
C THR A 401 11.24 -16.85 20.68
N THR A 402 12.41 -17.47 20.51
CA THR A 402 13.70 -16.91 20.95
C THR A 402 14.30 -15.97 19.89
N TRP A 403 14.11 -16.27 18.60
CA TRP A 403 14.73 -15.52 17.50
C TRP A 403 13.97 -14.26 17.04
N PHE A 404 12.66 -14.18 17.27
CA PHE A 404 11.82 -13.05 16.87
C PHE A 404 10.86 -12.64 17.99
N ASP A 405 10.59 -11.33 18.09
CA ASP A 405 9.53 -10.84 18.97
C ASP A 405 8.13 -11.18 18.41
N PRO A 406 7.04 -11.00 19.18
CA PRO A 406 5.68 -11.24 18.69
C PRO A 406 5.32 -10.44 17.43
N ALA A 407 5.90 -9.25 17.22
CA ALA A 407 5.66 -8.39 16.07
C ALA A 407 6.55 -8.71 14.84
N GLY A 408 7.37 -9.76 14.88
CA GLY A 408 8.18 -10.19 13.74
C GLY A 408 9.52 -9.49 13.60
N ASN A 409 9.99 -8.82 14.65
CA ASN A 409 11.33 -8.21 14.64
C ASN A 409 12.37 -9.24 15.11
N GLN A 410 13.44 -9.42 14.34
CA GLN A 410 14.52 -10.35 14.68
C GLN A 410 15.28 -9.86 15.93
N LEU A 411 15.47 -10.72 16.92
CA LEU A 411 16.04 -10.37 18.23
C LEU A 411 17.55 -10.57 18.33
N TYR A 412 18.18 -11.18 17.32
CA TYR A 412 19.62 -11.47 17.30
C TYR A 412 20.18 -11.30 15.88
N LEU A 413 21.24 -10.51 15.72
CA LEU A 413 21.96 -10.34 14.45
C LEU A 413 22.68 -11.65 14.07
N GLN A 414 23.31 -12.26 15.08
CA GLN A 414 23.89 -13.60 15.14
C GLN A 414 23.74 -14.15 16.56
N PRO A 415 23.97 -15.45 16.83
CA PRO A 415 23.98 -15.99 18.19
C PRO A 415 24.90 -15.15 19.12
N GLY A 416 24.33 -14.59 20.19
CA GLY A 416 25.05 -13.73 21.15
C GLY A 416 25.10 -12.24 20.81
N GLN A 417 24.67 -11.81 19.62
CA GLN A 417 24.59 -10.39 19.24
C GLN A 417 23.12 -9.92 19.26
N ARG A 418 22.66 -9.43 20.41
CA ARG A 418 21.25 -9.08 20.63
C ARG A 418 20.85 -7.80 19.88
N MET A 419 19.66 -7.79 19.31
CA MET A 419 18.99 -6.62 18.74
C MET A 419 17.79 -6.24 19.60
N GLN A 420 17.52 -4.94 19.73
CA GLN A 420 16.46 -4.39 20.58
C GLN A 420 15.67 -3.36 19.80
N TRP A 421 14.36 -3.40 19.96
CA TRP A 421 13.38 -2.67 19.16
C TRP A 421 12.50 -1.85 20.08
N ASN A 422 12.26 -0.59 19.73
CA ASN A 422 11.38 0.27 20.52
C ASN A 422 9.89 -0.11 20.33
N SER A 423 9.02 0.57 21.07
CA SER A 423 7.55 0.49 20.96
C SER A 423 7.08 0.56 19.49
N LEU A 424 7.60 1.50 18.71
CA LEU A 424 7.26 1.75 17.30
C LEU A 424 7.78 0.69 16.32
N GLY A 425 8.50 -0.35 16.78
CA GLY A 425 9.04 -1.39 15.90
C GLY A 425 10.29 -0.94 15.13
N GLN A 426 10.98 0.09 15.60
CA GLN A 426 12.24 0.58 15.03
C GLN A 426 13.42 -0.01 15.81
N LEU A 427 14.50 -0.35 15.10
CA LEU A 427 15.72 -0.90 15.72
C LEU A 427 16.38 0.17 16.58
N GLU A 428 16.34 0.02 17.91
CA GLU A 428 16.87 1.00 18.86
C GLU A 428 18.34 0.72 19.18
N ARG A 429 18.73 -0.56 19.27
CA ARG A 429 20.08 -0.97 19.66
C ARG A 429 20.50 -2.32 19.08
N VAL A 430 21.77 -2.44 18.70
CA VAL A 430 22.47 -3.69 18.36
C VAL A 430 23.66 -3.85 19.29
N THR A 431 23.71 -4.96 20.03
CA THR A 431 24.89 -5.36 20.82
C THR A 431 25.85 -6.11 19.90
N LEU A 432 27.00 -5.50 19.59
CA LEU A 432 28.03 -6.04 18.69
C LEU A 432 28.96 -7.02 19.42
N VAL A 433 29.33 -6.72 20.67
CA VAL A 433 30.12 -7.59 21.54
C VAL A 433 29.54 -7.61 22.95
N ASP A 434 28.94 -8.74 23.34
CA ASP A 434 28.45 -8.96 24.70
C ASP A 434 29.58 -9.44 25.64
N ARG A 435 29.75 -8.74 26.76
CA ARG A 435 30.76 -9.03 27.80
C ARG A 435 30.17 -9.75 29.00
N ASN A 436 28.92 -10.21 28.93
CA ASN A 436 28.26 -11.04 29.94
C ASN A 436 28.33 -10.43 31.36
N GLY A 437 28.21 -9.10 31.45
CA GLY A 437 28.27 -8.36 32.73
C GLY A 437 29.68 -8.11 33.30
N SER A 438 30.76 -8.52 32.60
CA SER A 438 32.14 -8.24 33.03
C SER A 438 32.64 -6.82 32.70
N GLY A 439 31.85 -6.06 31.94
CA GLY A 439 32.09 -4.66 31.56
C GLY A 439 31.00 -4.15 30.61
N SER A 440 31.13 -2.92 30.12
CA SER A 440 30.24 -2.38 29.07
C SER A 440 30.40 -3.16 27.76
N ASN A 441 29.27 -3.43 27.11
CA ASN A 441 29.21 -4.08 25.80
C ASN A 441 29.57 -3.10 24.68
N ASP A 442 30.09 -3.59 23.56
CA ASP A 442 30.26 -2.77 22.36
C ASP A 442 28.90 -2.74 21.62
N GLU A 443 28.34 -1.56 21.38
CA GLU A 443 26.93 -1.39 20.96
C GLU A 443 26.75 -0.27 19.92
N GLU A 444 25.73 -0.41 19.07
CA GLU A 444 25.28 0.61 18.11
C GLU A 444 23.83 1.00 18.46
N HIS A 445 23.59 2.30 18.70
CA HIS A 445 22.32 2.88 19.14
C HIS A 445 21.75 3.81 18.08
N TYR A 446 20.43 3.89 18.00
CA TYR A 446 19.73 4.74 17.03
C TYR A 446 18.59 5.52 17.68
N ARG A 447 18.29 6.73 17.18
CA ARG A 447 17.06 7.46 17.50
C ARG A 447 16.37 7.92 16.22
N TYR A 448 15.05 7.94 16.29
CA TYR A 448 14.15 8.26 15.17
C TYR A 448 13.26 9.44 15.52
N SER A 449 12.75 10.10 14.48
CA SER A 449 11.84 11.24 14.55
C SER A 449 11.03 11.24 13.26
N GLN A 450 9.70 11.30 13.35
CA GLN A 450 8.82 11.17 12.17
C GLN A 450 9.13 9.90 11.33
N ALA A 451 9.45 8.79 12.01
CA ALA A 451 9.90 7.51 11.44
C ALA A 451 11.24 7.50 10.68
N GLU A 452 11.99 8.60 10.62
CA GLU A 452 13.32 8.66 10.00
C GLU A 452 14.44 8.62 11.06
N ARG A 453 15.56 7.95 10.77
CA ARG A 453 16.75 7.95 11.64
C ARG A 453 17.41 9.32 11.63
N VAL A 454 17.52 9.92 12.81
CA VAL A 454 18.09 11.27 13.01
C VAL A 454 19.36 11.27 13.84
N TYR A 455 19.62 10.19 14.57
CA TYR A 455 20.84 10.00 15.36
C TYR A 455 21.28 8.54 15.33
N LYS A 456 22.60 8.32 15.23
CA LYS A 456 23.28 7.04 15.42
C LYS A 456 24.47 7.23 16.35
N ARG A 457 24.77 6.27 17.22
CA ARG A 457 25.97 6.25 18.07
C ARG A 457 26.53 4.84 18.16
N HIS A 458 27.80 4.67 17.79
CA HIS A 458 28.54 3.44 17.99
C HIS A 458 29.51 3.62 19.16
N GLU A 459 29.45 2.73 20.16
CA GLU A 459 30.35 2.69 21.31
C GLU A 459 31.19 1.42 21.30
N THR A 460 32.48 1.55 21.57
CA THR A 460 33.39 0.41 21.80
C THR A 460 34.19 0.64 23.07
N HIS A 461 34.45 -0.44 23.80
CA HIS A 461 35.12 -0.40 25.08
C HIS A 461 36.36 -1.27 25.07
N THR A 462 37.32 -0.93 25.91
CA THR A 462 38.42 -1.80 26.32
C THR A 462 38.39 -1.92 27.84
N THR A 463 39.39 -2.54 28.46
CA THR A 463 39.51 -2.55 29.93
C THR A 463 39.91 -1.19 30.52
N LYS A 464 40.21 -0.17 29.69
CA LYS A 464 40.75 1.14 30.13
C LYS A 464 40.17 2.37 29.43
N VAL A 465 39.65 2.21 28.21
CA VAL A 465 39.23 3.31 27.33
C VAL A 465 37.90 2.94 26.69
N SER A 466 37.00 3.91 26.58
CA SER A 466 35.76 3.84 25.80
C SER A 466 35.88 4.82 24.64
N HIS A 467 35.61 4.36 23.41
CA HIS A 467 35.54 5.18 22.21
C HIS A 467 34.09 5.29 21.74
N PHE A 468 33.74 6.41 21.13
CA PHE A 468 32.42 6.59 20.51
C PHE A 468 32.51 7.29 19.16
N HIS A 469 31.54 7.02 18.30
CA HIS A 469 31.31 7.72 17.05
C HIS A 469 29.81 8.01 16.91
N ASP A 470 29.44 9.27 17.04
CA ASP A 470 28.08 9.76 16.84
C ASP A 470 27.90 10.26 15.41
N VAL A 471 26.68 10.11 14.88
CA VAL A 471 26.21 10.72 13.63
C VAL A 471 24.89 11.42 13.91
N ARG A 472 24.80 12.72 13.63
CA ARG A 472 23.55 13.48 13.59
C ARG A 472 23.17 13.68 12.12
N TYR A 473 21.99 13.20 11.73
CA TYR A 473 21.47 13.36 10.37
C TYR A 473 20.57 14.60 10.31
N LEU A 474 20.90 15.52 9.42
CA LEU A 474 20.28 16.83 9.24
C LEU A 474 20.04 17.07 7.74
N PRO A 475 19.19 18.04 7.33
CA PRO A 475 19.01 18.38 5.92
C PRO A 475 20.36 18.62 5.21
N GLY A 476 20.66 17.79 4.20
CA GLY A 476 21.89 17.81 3.39
C GLY A 476 23.22 17.59 4.13
N LEU A 477 23.20 17.26 5.43
CA LEU A 477 24.40 17.24 6.27
C LEU A 477 24.37 16.08 7.28
N GLU A 478 25.46 15.33 7.37
CA GLU A 478 25.75 14.46 8.51
C GLU A 478 26.85 15.11 9.36
N ILE A 479 26.61 15.30 10.66
CA ILE A 479 27.64 15.74 11.60
C ILE A 479 28.14 14.53 12.37
N ARG A 480 29.40 14.16 12.13
CA ARG A 480 30.07 12.97 12.65
C ARG A 480 31.09 13.37 13.72
N THR A 481 30.86 12.98 14.97
CA THR A 481 31.72 13.36 16.12
C THR A 481 32.29 12.14 16.83
N LYS A 482 33.59 12.16 17.14
CA LYS A 482 34.30 11.06 17.84
C LYS A 482 34.78 11.48 19.24
N ASP A 483 35.11 10.51 20.09
CA ASP A 483 35.63 10.73 21.45
C ASP A 483 36.95 11.51 21.52
N ASN A 484 37.75 11.47 20.45
CA ASN A 484 39.01 12.20 20.33
C ASN A 484 38.83 13.71 20.03
N GLY A 485 37.60 14.20 19.86
CA GLY A 485 37.29 15.59 19.50
C GLY A 485 37.24 15.88 18.00
N GLU A 486 37.38 14.88 17.14
CA GLU A 486 37.15 15.04 15.69
C GLU A 486 35.67 15.32 15.42
N GLU A 487 35.39 16.42 14.71
CA GLU A 487 34.07 16.78 14.18
C GLU A 487 34.17 16.93 12.65
N LEU A 488 33.43 16.08 11.95
CA LEU A 488 33.39 15.98 10.49
C LEU A 488 31.98 16.28 9.98
N HIS A 489 31.88 17.27 9.11
CA HIS A 489 30.72 17.58 8.29
C HIS A 489 30.78 16.80 6.97
N VAL A 490 29.86 15.85 6.78
CA VAL A 490 29.63 15.16 5.51
C VAL A 490 28.49 15.84 4.79
N ILE A 491 28.82 16.77 3.91
CA ILE A 491 27.86 17.56 3.15
C ILE A 491 27.45 16.74 1.93
N THR A 492 26.17 16.36 1.86
CA THR A 492 25.63 15.56 0.74
C THR A 492 25.03 16.48 -0.30
N LEU A 493 25.49 16.32 -1.55
CA LEU A 493 25.08 17.10 -2.72
C LEU A 493 24.44 16.15 -3.74
N ASP A 494 23.15 16.32 -3.95
CA ASP A 494 22.43 15.65 -5.04
C ASP A 494 22.86 16.26 -6.38
N ILE A 495 23.28 15.41 -7.31
CA ILE A 495 23.72 15.77 -8.66
C ILE A 495 22.96 14.99 -9.75
N GLY A 496 21.85 14.34 -9.40
CA GLY A 496 21.20 13.32 -10.21
C GLY A 496 21.80 11.93 -9.95
N PRO A 497 22.02 11.08 -10.98
CA PRO A 497 22.58 9.74 -10.78
C PRO A 497 23.96 9.80 -10.10
N GLY A 498 24.20 8.86 -9.20
CA GLY A 498 25.35 8.90 -8.30
C GLY A 498 25.09 9.80 -7.09
N SER A 499 26.16 10.40 -6.56
CA SER A 499 26.09 11.48 -5.57
C SER A 499 27.44 12.18 -5.46
N ALA A 500 27.47 13.40 -4.94
CA ALA A 500 28.70 14.01 -4.46
C ALA A 500 28.63 14.23 -2.94
N ARG A 501 29.72 13.95 -2.23
CA ARG A 501 29.86 14.20 -0.79
C ARG A 501 31.13 15.01 -0.55
N CYS A 502 31.03 16.10 0.22
CA CYS A 502 32.20 16.85 0.69
C CYS A 502 32.50 16.46 2.13
N LEU A 503 33.74 16.06 2.42
CA LEU A 503 34.23 15.80 3.76
C LEU A 503 34.95 17.05 4.28
N HIS A 504 34.28 17.82 5.12
CA HIS A 504 34.81 19.04 5.75
C HIS A 504 35.04 18.80 7.25
N TRP A 505 36.27 18.89 7.72
CA TRP A 505 36.57 18.78 9.16
C TRP A 505 36.62 20.17 9.80
N GLU A 506 36.07 20.30 11.01
CA GLU A 506 36.21 21.53 11.81
C GLU A 506 37.67 21.77 12.23
N GLN A 507 38.47 20.71 12.30
CA GLN A 507 39.92 20.73 12.55
C GLN A 507 40.58 19.64 11.70
N ASP A 508 41.52 20.03 10.84
CA ASP A 508 42.14 19.13 9.85
C ASP A 508 42.76 17.87 10.48
N PRO A 509 42.36 16.66 10.03
CA PRO A 509 43.02 15.43 10.46
C PRO A 509 44.39 15.31 9.78
N ALA A 510 45.39 14.85 10.52
CA ALA A 510 46.64 14.47 9.91
C ALA A 510 46.40 13.33 8.88
N ASN A 511 46.85 13.55 7.63
CA ASN A 511 46.89 12.60 6.51
C ASN A 511 45.60 12.39 5.68
N ILE A 512 44.60 13.26 5.79
CA ILE A 512 43.53 13.38 4.78
C ILE A 512 43.50 14.83 4.29
N GLY A 513 43.29 15.05 2.99
CA GLY A 513 43.09 16.40 2.47
C GLY A 513 41.80 16.99 3.01
N ALA A 514 41.87 18.20 3.55
CA ALA A 514 40.69 18.98 3.93
C ALA A 514 39.73 19.18 2.75
N ASP A 515 38.44 19.34 3.04
CA ASP A 515 37.38 19.64 2.07
C ASP A 515 37.32 18.64 0.88
N GLN A 516 37.51 17.34 1.16
CA GLN A 516 37.56 16.33 0.11
C GLN A 516 36.18 16.13 -0.53
N LEU A 517 36.00 16.62 -1.75
CA LEU A 517 34.91 16.22 -2.64
C LEU A 517 35.12 14.79 -3.17
N ARG A 518 34.12 13.94 -2.93
CA ARG A 518 34.03 12.54 -3.35
C ARG A 518 32.82 12.37 -4.27
N TYR A 519 33.08 12.00 -5.51
CA TYR A 519 32.07 11.78 -6.54
C TYR A 519 31.83 10.28 -6.69
N THR A 520 30.58 9.86 -6.55
CA THR A 520 30.16 8.46 -6.67
C THR A 520 29.67 8.16 -8.08
N LEU A 521 30.30 7.19 -8.75
CA LEU A 521 29.75 6.54 -9.94
C LEU A 521 28.93 5.32 -9.48
N SER A 522 27.61 5.38 -9.66
CA SER A 522 26.71 4.26 -9.32
C SER A 522 26.48 3.30 -10.48
N ASP A 523 26.01 2.09 -10.19
CA ASP A 523 25.36 1.21 -11.18
C ASP A 523 23.88 1.61 -11.39
N HIS A 524 23.15 0.80 -12.18
CA HIS A 524 21.73 1.01 -12.44
C HIS A 524 20.87 0.93 -11.17
N LEU A 525 21.25 0.16 -10.14
CA LEU A 525 20.51 0.09 -8.87
C LEU A 525 20.78 1.31 -7.97
N GLY A 526 21.62 2.26 -8.40
CA GLY A 526 22.13 3.34 -7.57
C GLY A 526 23.27 2.91 -6.63
N SER A 527 23.71 1.64 -6.67
CA SER A 527 24.80 1.15 -5.83
C SER A 527 26.10 1.86 -6.17
N ALA A 528 26.79 2.41 -5.18
CA ALA A 528 28.06 3.08 -5.38
C ALA A 528 29.11 2.08 -5.91
N VAL A 529 29.52 2.15 -7.17
CA VAL A 529 30.57 1.26 -7.69
C VAL A 529 31.94 1.89 -7.44
N LYS A 530 32.16 3.13 -7.91
CA LYS A 530 33.44 3.83 -7.75
C LYS A 530 33.27 5.15 -7.02
N GLU A 531 34.21 5.48 -6.14
CA GLU A 531 34.38 6.84 -5.63
C GLU A 531 35.62 7.48 -6.24
N LEU A 532 35.47 8.74 -6.67
CA LEU A 532 36.51 9.54 -7.29
C LEU A 532 36.73 10.84 -6.51
N ASP A 533 37.97 11.34 -6.44
CA ASP A 533 38.24 12.65 -5.82
C ASP A 533 37.95 13.84 -6.74
N GLY A 534 38.25 15.05 -6.25
CA GLY A 534 38.14 16.31 -6.99
C GLY A 534 39.02 16.40 -8.25
N GLN A 535 39.97 15.49 -8.44
CA GLN A 535 40.82 15.37 -9.64
C GLN A 535 40.44 14.13 -10.47
N ALA A 536 39.30 13.51 -10.16
CA ALA A 536 38.79 12.28 -10.77
C ALA A 536 39.75 11.08 -10.67
N GLN A 537 40.59 11.04 -9.63
CA GLN A 537 41.38 9.84 -9.32
C GLN A 537 40.55 8.89 -8.46
N LEU A 538 40.72 7.59 -8.68
CA LEU A 538 40.01 6.54 -7.93
C LEU A 538 40.40 6.56 -6.45
N ILE A 539 39.41 6.67 -5.57
CA ILE A 539 39.54 6.49 -4.11
C ILE A 539 39.25 5.04 -3.74
N SER A 540 38.12 4.51 -4.22
CA SER A 540 37.64 3.16 -3.94
C SER A 540 36.82 2.60 -5.11
N ASP A 541 36.85 1.27 -5.25
CA ASP A 541 36.10 0.49 -6.24
C ASP A 541 35.49 -0.73 -5.53
N GLU A 542 34.16 -0.80 -5.48
CA GLU A 542 33.39 -1.82 -4.79
C GLU A 542 32.42 -2.48 -5.76
N GLY A 543 32.42 -3.81 -5.79
CA GLY A 543 31.41 -4.60 -6.50
C GLY A 543 30.59 -5.44 -5.54
N TYR A 544 29.35 -5.71 -5.91
CA TYR A 544 28.38 -6.41 -5.07
C TYR A 544 27.98 -7.76 -5.69
N LEU A 545 27.76 -8.76 -4.83
CA LEU A 545 26.93 -9.92 -5.12
C LEU A 545 25.47 -9.46 -5.28
N PRO A 546 24.61 -10.20 -5.99
CA PRO A 546 23.26 -9.75 -6.32
C PRO A 546 22.39 -9.31 -5.13
N PHE A 547 22.54 -9.93 -3.96
CA PHE A 547 21.83 -9.55 -2.73
C PHE A 547 22.57 -8.49 -1.88
N GLY A 548 23.54 -7.76 -2.45
CA GLY A 548 24.15 -6.57 -1.85
C GLY A 548 25.33 -6.80 -0.91
N ALA A 549 25.78 -8.04 -0.74
CA ALA A 549 27.04 -8.34 -0.04
C ALA A 549 28.25 -8.00 -0.94
N THR A 550 29.32 -7.43 -0.39
CA THR A 550 30.49 -6.99 -1.16
C THR A 550 31.26 -8.18 -1.76
N ALA A 551 31.41 -8.21 -3.09
CA ALA A 551 32.18 -9.21 -3.84
C ALA A 551 33.66 -8.84 -3.97
N HIS A 552 33.97 -7.54 -4.02
CA HIS A 552 35.33 -6.99 -3.95
C HIS A 552 35.29 -5.55 -3.47
N LEU A 553 36.35 -5.10 -2.80
CA LEU A 553 36.55 -3.71 -2.38
C LEU A 553 38.03 -3.36 -2.49
N THR A 554 38.41 -2.61 -3.51
CA THR A 554 39.78 -2.08 -3.64
C THR A 554 39.81 -0.61 -3.28
N THR A 555 40.93 -0.12 -2.74
CA THR A 555 41.09 1.29 -2.36
C THR A 555 42.57 1.70 -2.40
N ARG A 556 42.83 2.99 -2.61
CA ARG A 556 44.17 3.57 -2.43
C ARG A 556 44.54 3.81 -0.96
N SER A 557 43.56 3.84 -0.04
CA SER A 557 43.78 4.14 1.38
C SER A 557 42.72 3.50 2.28
N ALA A 558 43.18 2.71 3.25
CA ALA A 558 42.33 2.17 4.31
C ALA A 558 41.67 3.26 5.17
N VAL A 559 42.28 4.46 5.25
CA VAL A 559 41.70 5.60 5.96
C VAL A 559 40.59 6.23 5.14
N GLU A 560 40.80 6.50 3.84
CA GLU A 560 39.76 7.12 3.00
C GLU A 560 38.53 6.23 2.81
N VAL A 561 38.69 4.90 2.71
CA VAL A 561 37.55 3.98 2.58
C VAL A 561 36.73 3.86 3.87
N SER A 562 37.28 4.24 5.04
CA SER A 562 36.53 4.24 6.30
C SER A 562 35.41 5.30 6.36
N TYR A 563 35.49 6.33 5.51
CA TYR A 563 34.45 7.36 5.34
C TYR A 563 33.42 7.01 4.25
N ARG A 564 33.54 5.84 3.60
CA ARG A 564 32.56 5.32 2.63
C ARG A 564 31.42 4.63 3.36
N THR A 565 30.31 5.36 3.54
CA THR A 565 29.15 4.93 4.33
C THR A 565 27.99 4.46 3.44
N VAL A 566 27.71 5.18 2.35
CA VAL A 566 26.75 4.78 1.31
C VAL A 566 27.37 3.77 0.35
N ARG A 567 26.66 2.67 0.08
CA ARG A 567 27.17 1.52 -0.71
C ARG A 567 26.08 0.97 -1.64
N TYR A 568 25.60 -0.26 -1.40
CA TYR A 568 24.58 -0.93 -2.21
C TYR A 568 23.25 -0.16 -2.24
N SER A 569 22.63 -0.08 -3.42
CA SER A 569 21.35 0.62 -3.68
C SER A 569 21.25 2.04 -3.10
N GLY A 570 22.38 2.75 -3.02
CA GLY A 570 22.45 4.11 -2.47
C GLY A 570 22.14 4.22 -0.97
N LYS A 571 22.18 3.12 -0.21
CA LYS A 571 21.86 3.10 1.23
C LYS A 571 23.13 3.10 2.10
N GLU A 572 23.00 3.65 3.31
CA GLU A 572 24.06 3.58 4.34
C GLU A 572 24.13 2.16 4.91
N MET A 573 25.34 1.60 4.95
CA MET A 573 25.66 0.43 5.76
C MET A 573 26.10 0.90 7.15
N ASP A 574 25.63 0.22 8.20
CA ASP A 574 26.01 0.48 9.59
C ASP A 574 27.16 -0.44 10.06
N VAL A 575 27.69 -0.22 11.28
CA VAL A 575 28.81 -1.04 11.81
C VAL A 575 28.39 -2.49 11.95
N SER A 576 27.12 -2.73 12.28
CA SER A 576 26.46 -4.04 12.25
C SER A 576 26.41 -4.72 10.87
N GLY A 577 26.81 -4.05 9.79
CA GLY A 577 26.71 -4.53 8.40
C GLY A 577 25.30 -4.46 7.81
N LEU A 578 24.28 -4.14 8.62
CA LEU A 578 22.92 -3.91 8.14
C LEU A 578 22.89 -2.67 7.24
N TYR A 579 22.05 -2.69 6.21
CA TYR A 579 21.71 -1.50 5.44
C TYR A 579 20.47 -0.82 6.01
N TYR A 580 20.54 0.49 6.24
CA TYR A 580 19.38 1.29 6.63
C TYR A 580 18.64 1.83 5.41
N TYR A 581 17.36 1.44 5.26
CA TYR A 581 16.53 1.80 4.10
C TYR A 581 15.46 2.87 4.41
N GLY A 582 15.33 3.33 5.66
CA GLY A 582 14.24 4.22 6.09
C GLY A 582 13.35 3.53 7.12
N ALA A 583 12.34 2.80 6.64
CA ALA A 583 11.40 2.07 7.51
C ALA A 583 11.97 0.74 8.06
N ARG A 584 12.93 0.11 7.36
CA ARG A 584 13.49 -1.20 7.71
C ARG A 584 15.01 -1.26 7.58
N TYR A 585 15.57 -2.32 8.16
CA TYR A 585 16.98 -2.71 8.04
C TYR A 585 17.11 -4.00 7.24
N TYR A 586 18.04 -4.02 6.29
CA TYR A 586 18.28 -5.13 5.36
C TYR A 586 19.57 -5.88 5.72
N ALA A 587 19.53 -7.22 5.71
CA ALA A 587 20.68 -8.08 5.98
C ALA A 587 21.20 -8.74 4.69
N PRO A 588 22.24 -8.17 4.03
CA PRO A 588 22.72 -8.66 2.74
C PRO A 588 23.25 -10.11 2.76
N TRP A 589 23.78 -10.57 3.90
CA TRP A 589 24.23 -11.97 4.06
C TRP A 589 23.08 -12.98 4.26
N LEU A 590 21.84 -12.51 4.45
CA LEU A 590 20.63 -13.35 4.52
C LEU A 590 19.71 -13.18 3.29
N GLY A 591 19.92 -12.15 2.47
CA GLY A 591 19.06 -11.82 1.33
C GLY A 591 17.62 -11.42 1.72
N ARG A 592 17.42 -10.84 2.91
CA ARG A 592 16.09 -10.50 3.45
C ARG A 592 16.11 -9.33 4.46
N TRP A 593 14.92 -8.78 4.71
CA TRP A 593 14.67 -7.85 5.81
C TRP A 593 14.76 -8.55 7.17
N ILE A 594 15.16 -7.82 8.22
CA ILE A 594 15.23 -8.35 9.61
C ILE A 594 13.96 -8.07 10.44
N SER A 595 13.00 -7.35 9.88
CA SER A 595 11.67 -7.09 10.44
C SER A 595 10.62 -7.23 9.35
N ALA A 596 9.38 -7.55 9.74
CA ALA A 596 8.25 -7.60 8.84
C ALA A 596 7.96 -6.20 8.25
N ASP A 597 7.41 -6.17 7.03
CA ASP A 597 6.96 -4.94 6.37
C ASP A 597 5.90 -4.17 7.19
N PRO A 598 6.16 -2.93 7.63
CA PRO A 598 5.18 -2.14 8.36
C PRO A 598 4.05 -1.61 7.47
N ALA A 599 4.17 -1.67 6.13
CA ALA A 599 3.06 -1.38 5.22
C ALA A 599 2.08 -2.56 5.06
N GLY A 600 2.41 -3.75 5.59
CA GLY A 600 1.63 -4.96 5.38
C GLY A 600 1.94 -5.65 4.05
N ASP A 601 0.96 -6.30 3.44
CA ASP A 601 1.16 -7.17 2.26
C ASP A 601 1.14 -6.43 0.90
N VAL A 602 1.68 -5.20 0.88
CA VAL A 602 1.81 -4.36 -0.34
C VAL A 602 2.63 -5.07 -1.43
N ASP A 603 3.76 -5.67 -1.03
CA ASP A 603 4.62 -6.51 -1.87
C ASP A 603 4.20 -8.01 -1.84
N GLY A 604 2.99 -8.30 -1.38
CA GLY A 604 2.44 -9.64 -1.22
C GLY A 604 2.66 -10.25 0.18
N PRO A 605 2.26 -11.52 0.38
CA PRO A 605 2.07 -12.10 1.71
C PRO A 605 3.36 -12.52 2.45
N ASN A 606 4.54 -12.29 1.89
CA ASN A 606 5.82 -12.55 2.56
C ASN A 606 6.47 -11.24 2.99
N LEU A 607 6.34 -10.91 4.27
CA LEU A 607 6.74 -9.60 4.79
C LEU A 607 8.26 -9.43 4.99
N TYR A 608 9.07 -10.43 4.63
CA TYR A 608 10.54 -10.41 4.76
C TYR A 608 11.29 -10.48 3.42
N ALA A 609 10.61 -10.78 2.31
CA ALA A 609 11.25 -10.92 1.00
C ALA A 609 11.87 -9.58 0.55
N PHE A 610 13.11 -9.63 0.05
CA PHE A 610 13.78 -8.44 -0.47
C PHE A 610 13.50 -8.30 -1.97
N VAL A 611 12.85 -7.21 -2.37
CA VAL A 611 12.55 -6.81 -3.77
C VAL A 611 12.09 -7.98 -4.66
N SER A 612 11.10 -8.73 -4.15
CA SER A 612 10.54 -9.94 -4.78
C SER A 612 11.54 -11.03 -5.22
N ASN A 613 12.73 -11.07 -4.59
CA ASN A 613 13.85 -11.93 -4.97
C ASN A 613 14.42 -11.68 -6.37
N ASN A 614 14.30 -10.44 -6.88
CA ASN A 614 14.95 -9.99 -8.11
C ASN A 614 15.78 -8.72 -7.87
N PRO A 615 16.85 -8.81 -7.06
CA PRO A 615 17.63 -7.64 -6.64
C PRO A 615 18.54 -7.07 -7.74
N VAL A 616 18.62 -7.72 -8.90
CA VAL A 616 19.34 -7.22 -10.07
C VAL A 616 18.46 -6.28 -10.89
N THR A 617 17.12 -6.36 -10.76
CA THR A 617 16.17 -5.55 -11.57
C THR A 617 15.45 -4.48 -10.74
N PHE A 618 15.19 -4.73 -9.46
CA PHE A 618 14.37 -3.87 -8.61
C PHE A 618 15.13 -3.31 -7.39
N VAL A 619 14.67 -2.15 -6.90
CA VAL A 619 15.20 -1.45 -5.72
C VAL A 619 14.03 -1.11 -4.78
N ASP A 620 14.27 -1.15 -3.47
CA ASP A 620 13.35 -0.53 -2.48
C ASP A 620 13.95 0.82 -2.06
N ASN A 621 13.18 1.90 -2.21
CA ASN A 621 13.64 3.24 -1.87
C ASN A 621 13.45 3.60 -0.39
N GLY A 622 12.44 3.04 0.29
CA GLY A 622 12.03 3.45 1.64
C GLY A 622 11.99 2.32 2.68
N GLY A 623 12.26 1.08 2.29
CA GLY A 623 12.02 -0.12 3.08
C GLY A 623 10.54 -0.49 3.17
N LEU A 624 9.72 -0.15 2.16
CA LEU A 624 8.24 -0.27 2.16
C LEU A 624 7.67 -0.93 0.89
N GLY A 625 8.51 -1.42 -0.02
CA GLY A 625 8.06 -2.16 -1.22
C GLY A 625 8.85 -1.86 -2.49
N LEU A 626 8.44 -2.49 -3.59
CA LEU A 626 9.04 -2.32 -4.92
C LEU A 626 8.95 -0.86 -5.42
N GLY A 627 10.08 -0.17 -5.46
CA GLY A 627 10.25 1.00 -6.31
C GLY A 627 10.45 0.56 -7.76
N ASP A 628 9.51 0.86 -8.64
CA ASP A 628 9.63 0.52 -10.05
C ASP A 628 10.76 1.35 -10.68
N PHE A 629 11.82 0.69 -11.15
CA PHE A 629 13.08 1.33 -11.55
C PHE A 629 12.91 2.32 -12.74
N MET A 630 11.78 2.27 -13.43
CA MET A 630 11.49 3.17 -14.55
C MET A 630 11.11 4.60 -14.14
N ASP A 631 10.83 4.89 -12.86
CA ASP A 631 10.25 6.19 -12.45
C ASP A 631 11.08 7.04 -11.47
N GLN A 632 12.04 6.48 -10.72
CA GLN A 632 12.78 7.24 -9.68
C GLN A 632 14.27 6.88 -9.57
N PHE A 633 15.13 7.78 -10.07
CA PHE A 633 16.47 7.95 -9.51
C PHE A 633 16.35 8.38 -8.04
N VAL A 634 17.14 7.76 -7.15
CA VAL A 634 17.40 8.09 -5.73
C VAL A 634 16.45 9.12 -5.13
N GLU A 635 15.49 8.68 -4.31
CA GLU A 635 14.51 9.56 -3.64
C GLU A 635 15.21 10.76 -2.97
N THR A 636 15.14 11.93 -3.61
CA THR A 636 15.79 13.13 -3.08
C THR A 636 15.07 13.63 -1.83
N PRO A 637 15.72 14.41 -0.94
CA PRO A 637 15.02 15.07 0.16
C PRO A 637 13.79 15.87 -0.30
N GLN A 638 13.84 16.51 -1.48
CA GLN A 638 12.66 17.20 -2.02
C GLN A 638 11.61 16.24 -2.56
N GLN A 639 11.97 15.08 -3.14
CA GLN A 639 11.00 14.06 -3.54
C GLN A 639 10.35 13.38 -2.34
N ARG A 640 11.09 13.19 -1.25
CA ARG A 640 10.58 12.72 0.05
C ARG A 640 9.61 13.72 0.67
N ASP A 641 9.94 15.01 0.66
CA ASP A 641 9.09 16.03 1.24
C ASP A 641 7.92 16.40 0.29
N GLN A 642 8.09 16.29 -1.03
CA GLN A 642 6.99 16.25 -2.00
C GLN A 642 6.11 15.02 -1.80
N ARG A 643 6.65 13.83 -1.51
CA ARG A 643 5.85 12.64 -1.18
C ARG A 643 5.10 12.81 0.13
N LYS A 644 5.65 13.49 1.14
CA LYS A 644 4.90 13.87 2.36
C LYS A 644 3.76 14.83 2.03
N ALA A 645 4.02 15.89 1.26
CA ALA A 645 3.00 16.84 0.82
C ALA A 645 1.96 16.22 -0.13
N GLN A 646 2.37 15.29 -0.98
CA GLN A 646 1.54 14.61 -1.96
C GLN A 646 0.75 13.47 -1.32
N SER A 647 1.28 12.77 -0.32
CA SER A 647 0.51 11.86 0.54
C SER A 647 -0.59 12.61 1.29
N ALA A 648 -0.30 13.80 1.84
CA ALA A 648 -1.33 14.66 2.44
C ALA A 648 -2.36 15.17 1.40
N ALA A 649 -1.91 15.54 0.20
CA ALA A 649 -2.79 15.97 -0.88
C ALA A 649 -3.61 14.81 -1.48
N ASP A 650 -3.08 13.58 -1.49
CA ASP A 650 -3.73 12.38 -1.99
C ASP A 650 -4.68 11.80 -0.93
N GLN A 651 -4.39 11.99 0.36
CA GLN A 651 -5.36 11.81 1.45
C GLN A 651 -6.52 12.81 1.31
N ALA A 652 -6.24 14.09 0.99
CA ALA A 652 -7.29 15.07 0.70
C ALA A 652 -8.10 14.73 -0.58
N LYS A 653 -7.44 14.32 -1.67
CA LYS A 653 -8.11 13.81 -2.88
C LYS A 653 -8.90 12.53 -2.61
N SER A 654 -8.43 11.66 -1.71
CA SER A 654 -9.13 10.45 -1.29
C SER A 654 -10.43 10.80 -0.56
N VAL A 655 -10.43 11.82 0.32
CA VAL A 655 -11.65 12.34 0.95
C VAL A 655 -12.63 12.90 -0.09
N VAL A 656 -12.16 13.69 -1.06
CA VAL A 656 -13.01 14.25 -2.13
C VAL A 656 -13.56 13.16 -3.05
N ARG A 657 -12.73 12.20 -3.47
CA ARG A 657 -13.14 11.04 -4.28
C ARG A 657 -14.08 10.11 -3.51
N GLY A 658 -13.88 9.92 -2.21
CA GLY A 658 -14.78 9.17 -1.32
C GLY A 658 -16.16 9.80 -1.27
N SER A 659 -16.24 11.12 -1.00
CA SER A 659 -17.51 11.87 -1.02
C SER A 659 -18.23 11.77 -2.36
N LEU A 660 -17.50 11.82 -3.49
CA LEU A 660 -18.09 11.65 -4.81
C LEU A 660 -18.59 10.21 -5.02
N SER A 661 -17.82 9.20 -4.62
CA SER A 661 -18.22 7.78 -4.68
C SER A 661 -19.51 7.52 -3.90
N ASP A 662 -19.62 8.04 -2.68
CA ASP A 662 -20.82 7.91 -1.83
C ASP A 662 -22.05 8.59 -2.45
N SER A 663 -21.87 9.78 -3.03
CA SER A 663 -22.93 10.49 -3.77
C SER A 663 -23.43 9.68 -4.98
N ILE A 664 -22.51 9.06 -5.75
CA ILE A 664 -22.85 8.22 -6.90
C ILE A 664 -23.62 6.98 -6.44
N GLU A 665 -23.15 6.28 -5.41
CA GLU A 665 -23.81 5.08 -4.89
C GLU A 665 -25.22 5.39 -4.34
N ARG A 666 -25.37 6.51 -3.61
CA ARG A 666 -26.66 7.02 -3.14
C ARG A 666 -27.61 7.28 -4.31
N HIS A 667 -27.14 7.93 -5.37
CA HIS A 667 -27.95 8.21 -6.57
C HIS A 667 -28.42 6.93 -7.27
N ILE A 668 -27.51 5.97 -7.52
CA ILE A 668 -27.83 4.67 -8.13
C ILE A 668 -28.84 3.88 -7.27
N LYS A 669 -28.70 3.90 -5.94
CA LYS A 669 -29.66 3.27 -5.01
C LYS A 669 -31.05 3.92 -5.08
N ILE A 670 -31.15 5.25 -5.18
CA ILE A 670 -32.43 5.96 -5.37
C ILE A 670 -33.07 5.54 -6.70
N LEU A 671 -32.33 5.58 -7.82
CA LEU A 671 -32.80 5.14 -9.14
C LEU A 671 -33.34 3.70 -9.13
N GLY A 672 -32.59 2.77 -8.54
CA GLY A 672 -32.96 1.36 -8.45
C GLY A 672 -34.17 1.07 -7.55
N ILE A 673 -34.52 1.96 -6.61
CA ILE A 673 -35.77 1.87 -5.84
C ILE A 673 -36.91 2.53 -6.61
N SER A 674 -36.69 3.70 -7.20
CA SER A 674 -37.66 4.44 -8.02
C SER A 674 -38.21 3.59 -9.16
N LYS A 675 -37.33 2.97 -9.97
CA LYS A 675 -37.74 2.10 -11.09
C LYS A 675 -38.59 0.91 -10.61
N ARG A 676 -38.20 0.23 -9.52
CA ARG A 676 -38.99 -0.87 -8.96
C ARG A 676 -40.37 -0.42 -8.47
N ARG A 677 -40.47 0.77 -7.87
CA ARG A 677 -41.74 1.32 -7.41
C ARG A 677 -42.66 1.76 -8.56
N ALA A 678 -42.09 2.22 -9.67
CA ALA A 678 -42.82 2.47 -10.91
C ALA A 678 -43.48 1.16 -11.42
N LEU A 679 -42.70 0.10 -11.59
CA LEU A 679 -43.16 -1.21 -12.06
C LEU A 679 -44.18 -1.86 -11.12
N ASP A 680 -43.96 -1.80 -9.78
CA ASP A 680 -44.94 -2.20 -8.76
C ASP A 680 -46.31 -1.52 -9.00
N ALA A 681 -46.29 -0.20 -9.29
CA ALA A 681 -47.48 0.60 -9.48
C ALA A 681 -48.17 0.30 -10.81
N GLN A 682 -47.42 0.13 -11.90
CA GLN A 682 -47.97 -0.30 -13.20
C GLN A 682 -48.75 -1.61 -13.09
N GLN A 683 -48.17 -2.64 -12.44
CA GLN A 683 -48.86 -3.90 -12.23
C GLN A 683 -50.10 -3.75 -11.34
N GLN A 684 -50.03 -2.94 -10.28
CA GLN A 684 -51.19 -2.61 -9.45
C GLN A 684 -52.31 -1.89 -10.22
N ILE A 685 -51.98 -1.03 -11.18
CA ILE A 685 -52.94 -0.33 -12.04
C ILE A 685 -53.62 -1.32 -13.00
N LEU A 686 -52.86 -2.24 -13.60
CA LEU A 686 -53.40 -3.30 -14.48
C LEU A 686 -54.34 -4.24 -13.72
N ASN A 687 -53.97 -4.67 -12.51
CA ASN A 687 -54.81 -5.52 -11.65
C ASN A 687 -56.17 -4.88 -11.30
N HIS A 688 -56.25 -3.54 -11.24
CA HIS A 688 -57.51 -2.81 -11.02
C HIS A 688 -58.39 -2.70 -12.28
N ARG A 689 -57.90 -3.07 -13.47
CA ARG A 689 -58.60 -2.90 -14.76
C ARG A 689 -59.08 -4.21 -15.40
N SER A 690 -58.69 -5.35 -14.84
CA SER A 690 -58.88 -6.68 -15.45
C SER A 690 -59.01 -7.78 -14.40
N ALA A 691 -60.11 -8.52 -14.45
CA ALA A 691 -60.38 -9.61 -13.50
C ALA A 691 -59.45 -10.83 -13.68
N SER A 692 -58.94 -11.08 -14.89
CA SER A 692 -57.99 -12.16 -15.15
C SER A 692 -56.60 -11.88 -14.57
N ASP A 693 -56.12 -10.64 -14.68
CA ASP A 693 -54.82 -10.24 -14.13
C ASP A 693 -54.86 -10.16 -12.59
N HIS A 694 -56.00 -9.76 -12.05
CA HIS A 694 -56.31 -9.86 -10.62
C HIS A 694 -56.26 -11.31 -10.11
N ALA A 695 -56.86 -12.26 -10.84
CA ALA A 695 -56.84 -13.68 -10.48
C ALA A 695 -55.43 -14.29 -10.58
N LEU A 696 -54.69 -13.99 -11.66
CA LEU A 696 -53.33 -14.49 -11.90
C LEU A 696 -52.33 -14.01 -10.82
N SER A 697 -52.40 -12.74 -10.45
CA SER A 697 -51.54 -12.18 -9.38
C SER A 697 -51.89 -12.76 -8.00
N SER A 698 -53.18 -13.00 -7.73
CA SER A 698 -53.64 -13.66 -6.49
C SER A 698 -53.15 -15.12 -6.40
N ALA A 699 -53.23 -15.89 -7.49
CA ALA A 699 -52.80 -17.28 -7.53
C ALA A 699 -51.29 -17.45 -7.30
N ARG A 700 -50.45 -16.60 -7.92
CA ARG A 700 -48.98 -16.61 -7.71
C ARG A 700 -48.61 -16.37 -6.24
N ARG A 701 -49.33 -15.49 -5.56
CA ARG A 701 -49.07 -15.11 -4.16
C ARG A 701 -49.44 -16.23 -3.17
N THR A 702 -50.46 -17.04 -3.47
CA THR A 702 -50.80 -18.24 -2.68
C THR A 702 -49.79 -19.37 -2.88
N ALA A 703 -49.33 -19.61 -4.12
CA ALA A 703 -48.42 -20.72 -4.42
C ALA A 703 -47.05 -20.60 -3.73
N VAL A 704 -46.48 -19.40 -3.68
CA VAL A 704 -45.19 -19.14 -3.00
C VAL A 704 -45.29 -19.33 -1.48
N HIS A 705 -46.47 -19.09 -0.88
CA HIS A 705 -46.68 -19.21 0.57
C HIS A 705 -46.60 -20.67 1.07
N LEU A 706 -46.91 -21.65 0.20
CA LEU A 706 -46.91 -23.08 0.54
C LEU A 706 -45.52 -23.74 0.43
N LEU A 707 -44.62 -23.20 -0.39
CA LEU A 707 -43.27 -23.76 -0.58
C LEU A 707 -42.28 -23.42 0.55
N GLY A 708 -42.61 -22.48 1.43
CA GLY A 708 -41.72 -21.98 2.48
C GLY A 708 -41.64 -22.81 3.78
N GLN A 709 -42.33 -23.95 3.88
CA GLN A 709 -42.50 -24.69 5.15
C GLN A 709 -41.64 -25.95 5.32
N GLY A 710 -40.69 -26.26 4.43
CA GLY A 710 -39.81 -27.42 4.64
C GLY A 710 -38.45 -27.29 3.96
N MET A 711 -37.40 -27.10 4.76
CA MET A 711 -36.07 -27.73 4.62
C MET A 711 -35.18 -27.32 5.81
N SER A 712 -34.82 -28.29 6.66
CA SER A 712 -33.72 -28.18 7.62
C SER A 712 -32.95 -29.51 7.64
N TYR A 713 -31.63 -29.42 7.86
CA TYR A 713 -30.64 -30.52 7.90
C TYR A 713 -30.31 -31.22 6.57
N GLY A 714 -29.01 -31.54 6.40
CA GLY A 714 -28.48 -32.41 5.34
C GLY A 714 -27.54 -31.72 4.36
N ALA A 715 -26.30 -32.22 4.24
CA ALA A 715 -25.34 -31.78 3.22
C ALA A 715 -25.43 -32.68 1.97
N GLY A 716 -25.28 -32.09 0.78
CA GLY A 716 -25.16 -32.84 -0.48
C GLY A 716 -25.52 -32.00 -1.72
N ILE A 717 -24.61 -31.94 -2.71
CA ILE A 717 -24.85 -31.37 -4.03
C ILE A 717 -25.01 -32.51 -5.04
N VAL A 718 -26.09 -32.53 -5.81
CA VAL A 718 -26.12 -33.09 -7.18
C VAL A 718 -27.02 -32.22 -8.07
N VAL A 719 -26.66 -32.11 -9.35
CA VAL A 719 -27.26 -31.27 -10.40
C VAL A 719 -28.20 -32.10 -11.30
N GLY A 720 -29.28 -31.51 -11.85
CA GLY A 720 -29.82 -31.99 -13.13
C GLY A 720 -31.32 -31.79 -13.41
N VAL A 721 -31.61 -30.95 -14.43
CA VAL A 721 -32.69 -31.05 -15.45
C VAL A 721 -34.14 -31.40 -15.03
N GLY A 722 -35.09 -30.55 -15.42
CA GLY A 722 -36.53 -30.88 -15.33
C GLY A 722 -37.48 -29.78 -15.80
N ALA A 723 -37.54 -29.54 -17.12
CA ALA A 723 -38.64 -28.77 -17.71
C ALA A 723 -39.85 -29.70 -17.98
N GLN A 724 -41.04 -29.12 -18.09
CA GLN A 724 -42.36 -29.74 -18.34
C GLN A 724 -43.11 -30.31 -17.12
N ALA A 725 -44.01 -29.48 -16.58
CA ALA A 725 -45.32 -29.90 -16.09
C ALA A 725 -46.33 -28.77 -16.38
N LEU A 726 -47.57 -29.11 -16.77
CA LEU A 726 -48.64 -28.20 -17.23
C LEU A 726 -48.40 -27.55 -18.61
N GLY A 727 -48.70 -28.28 -19.68
CA GLY A 727 -48.82 -27.74 -21.04
C GLY A 727 -50.25 -27.72 -21.55
N ALA A 728 -50.59 -26.69 -22.36
CA ALA A 728 -51.59 -26.76 -23.43
C ALA A 728 -51.44 -25.55 -24.40
N VAL A 729 -50.78 -25.80 -25.54
CA VAL A 729 -51.07 -25.34 -26.93
C VAL A 729 -52.29 -24.42 -27.17
N ALA A 730 -52.34 -23.46 -28.11
CA ALA A 730 -51.47 -23.10 -29.26
C ALA A 730 -51.70 -21.59 -29.70
N PRO A 731 -51.45 -21.15 -30.96
CA PRO A 731 -50.22 -20.45 -31.37
C PRO A 731 -50.41 -19.00 -31.89
N GLY A 732 -49.35 -18.20 -32.02
CA GLY A 732 -49.43 -16.85 -32.62
C GLY A 732 -48.14 -16.01 -32.67
N VAL A 733 -47.33 -16.22 -33.71
CA VAL A 733 -46.24 -15.39 -34.30
C VAL A 733 -45.88 -14.03 -33.64
N GLY A 734 -44.58 -13.79 -33.39
CA GLY A 734 -44.06 -12.43 -33.13
C GLY A 734 -42.61 -12.28 -32.65
N ASN A 735 -41.60 -12.74 -33.40
CA ASN A 735 -40.20 -12.38 -33.13
C ASN A 735 -39.87 -10.98 -33.68
N VAL A 736 -39.40 -10.07 -32.82
CA VAL A 736 -38.51 -8.96 -33.22
C VAL A 736 -37.42 -8.80 -32.13
N ALA A 737 -36.19 -8.58 -32.57
CA ALA A 737 -35.00 -8.51 -31.71
C ALA A 737 -34.72 -7.09 -31.17
N GLY A 738 -33.84 -6.98 -30.17
CA GLY A 738 -33.28 -5.69 -29.77
C GLY A 738 -32.67 -5.70 -28.36
N ALA A 739 -31.42 -5.28 -28.24
CA ALA A 739 -30.68 -5.21 -26.98
C ALA A 739 -31.33 -4.26 -25.95
N VAL A 740 -31.20 -4.60 -24.65
CA VAL A 740 -30.60 -3.69 -23.64
C VAL A 740 -30.35 -4.41 -22.30
N LEU A 741 -29.08 -4.36 -21.88
CA LEU A 741 -28.51 -4.49 -20.53
C LEU A 741 -28.93 -5.66 -19.62
N GLY A 742 -27.97 -6.56 -19.39
CA GLY A 742 -28.01 -7.55 -18.32
C GLY A 742 -27.87 -6.91 -16.95
N PHE A 743 -28.70 -7.36 -16.00
CA PHE A 743 -28.60 -7.07 -14.57
C PHE A 743 -29.15 -8.23 -13.74
N ALA A 744 -28.25 -9.01 -13.10
CA ALA A 744 -28.32 -9.51 -11.71
C ALA A 744 -27.50 -10.80 -11.45
N VAL A 745 -26.35 -10.66 -10.77
CA VAL A 745 -25.51 -11.72 -10.15
C VAL A 745 -24.65 -11.04 -9.04
N LYS A 746 -24.36 -11.56 -7.84
CA LYS A 746 -25.03 -12.52 -6.91
C LYS A 746 -24.47 -12.28 -5.48
N LYS A 747 -25.32 -12.27 -4.43
CA LYS A 747 -25.14 -12.86 -3.06
C LYS A 747 -26.32 -12.46 -2.15
N ALA A 748 -26.77 -13.21 -1.13
CA ALA A 748 -26.42 -14.55 -0.63
C ALA A 748 -27.69 -15.31 -0.17
N VAL A 749 -27.53 -16.48 0.48
CA VAL A 749 -28.54 -17.55 0.63
C VAL A 749 -29.83 -17.25 1.43
N SER A 750 -29.99 -16.12 2.13
CA SER A 750 -31.34 -15.74 2.63
C SER A 750 -32.24 -15.12 1.55
N LEU A 751 -31.65 -14.57 0.47
CA LEU A 751 -32.40 -13.91 -0.59
C LEU A 751 -32.93 -14.87 -1.66
N ALA A 752 -32.63 -16.17 -1.65
CA ALA A 752 -33.08 -17.09 -2.70
C ALA A 752 -34.62 -17.20 -2.78
N VAL A 753 -35.33 -17.05 -1.66
CA VAL A 753 -36.80 -17.04 -1.61
C VAL A 753 -37.36 -15.66 -1.94
N ASP A 754 -36.85 -14.59 -1.30
CA ASP A 754 -37.34 -13.22 -1.53
C ASP A 754 -37.03 -12.69 -2.93
N TYR A 755 -35.87 -13.02 -3.51
CA TYR A 755 -35.52 -12.64 -4.88
C TYR A 755 -36.42 -13.32 -5.92
N VAL A 756 -36.83 -14.57 -5.66
CA VAL A 756 -37.81 -15.28 -6.50
C VAL A 756 -39.22 -14.73 -6.26
N ALA A 757 -39.60 -14.41 -5.02
CA ALA A 757 -40.90 -13.82 -4.69
C ALA A 757 -41.07 -12.39 -5.23
N GLU A 758 -40.07 -11.51 -5.09
CA GLU A 758 -40.12 -10.13 -5.59
C GLU A 758 -40.01 -10.07 -7.12
N ARG A 759 -39.23 -10.94 -7.78
CA ARG A 759 -39.07 -10.94 -9.25
C ARG A 759 -40.20 -11.67 -10.00
N THR A 760 -41.04 -12.46 -9.32
CA THR A 760 -42.27 -13.07 -9.89
C THR A 760 -43.54 -12.26 -9.63
N GLY A 761 -43.45 -11.19 -8.83
CA GLY A 761 -44.57 -10.33 -8.43
C GLY A 761 -45.34 -10.78 -7.19
N ALA A 762 -44.86 -11.80 -6.45
CA ALA A 762 -45.57 -12.40 -5.32
C ALA A 762 -45.63 -11.52 -4.05
N SER A 763 -44.84 -10.43 -3.96
CA SER A 763 -44.91 -9.46 -2.85
C SER A 763 -45.71 -8.18 -3.18
N ALA A 764 -46.15 -8.01 -4.43
CA ALA A 764 -46.99 -6.89 -4.83
C ALA A 764 -48.37 -7.03 -4.16
N SER A 765 -48.83 -5.94 -3.54
CA SER A 765 -50.22 -5.89 -3.06
C SER A 765 -51.13 -5.82 -4.27
N VAL A 766 -52.31 -6.45 -4.21
CA VAL A 766 -53.21 -6.46 -5.38
C VAL A 766 -53.81 -5.07 -5.65
N LYS A 767 -53.79 -4.19 -4.63
CA LYS A 767 -54.30 -2.81 -4.67
C LYS A 767 -53.19 -1.77 -4.74
N LEU A 768 -53.42 -0.67 -5.48
CA LEU A 768 -52.45 0.42 -5.62
C LEU A 768 -52.08 1.09 -4.28
N LYS A 769 -50.80 1.02 -3.91
CA LYS A 769 -50.23 1.66 -2.71
C LYS A 769 -49.48 2.94 -3.06
N SER A 770 -50.20 3.97 -3.51
CA SER A 770 -49.62 5.27 -3.94
C SER A 770 -48.65 5.91 -2.93
N GLY A 771 -48.89 5.73 -1.63
CA GLY A 771 -47.98 6.17 -0.57
C GLY A 771 -46.63 5.41 -0.47
N LYS A 772 -46.32 4.47 -1.38
CA LYS A 772 -44.98 3.89 -1.61
C LYS A 772 -44.18 4.60 -2.72
N LEU A 773 -44.81 5.51 -3.47
CA LEU A 773 -44.21 6.30 -4.54
C LEU A 773 -43.65 7.65 -4.05
N SER A 774 -43.85 8.01 -2.78
CA SER A 774 -43.43 9.32 -2.28
C SER A 774 -41.90 9.44 -2.30
N PRO A 775 -41.35 10.58 -2.78
CA PRO A 775 -39.89 10.76 -2.89
C PRO A 775 -39.20 10.61 -1.55
N GLU A 776 -39.78 11.18 -0.50
CA GLU A 776 -39.23 11.15 0.85
C GLU A 776 -39.04 9.71 1.30
N LYS A 777 -40.04 8.83 1.12
CA LYS A 777 -39.92 7.41 1.51
C LYS A 777 -39.00 6.58 0.61
N ILE A 778 -38.72 7.04 -0.61
CA ILE A 778 -37.80 6.37 -1.53
C ILE A 778 -36.37 6.78 -1.23
N ILE A 779 -36.12 8.08 -1.08
CA ILE A 779 -34.84 8.70 -0.71
C ILE A 779 -34.44 8.22 0.68
N THR A 780 -35.29 8.38 1.70
CA THR A 780 -35.03 7.86 3.04
C THR A 780 -34.82 6.34 3.05
N LYS A 781 -35.46 5.57 2.15
CA LYS A 781 -35.19 4.12 2.03
C LYS A 781 -33.87 3.80 1.30
N ALA A 782 -33.37 4.68 0.45
CA ALA A 782 -32.03 4.59 -0.13
C ALA A 782 -30.96 4.97 0.91
N GLU A 783 -31.21 6.02 1.69
CA GLU A 783 -30.37 6.48 2.80
C GLU A 783 -30.28 5.42 3.90
N TYR A 784 -31.40 4.82 4.33
CA TYR A 784 -31.42 3.62 5.20
C TYR A 784 -30.67 2.40 4.61
N LYS A 785 -30.22 2.45 3.36
CA LYS A 785 -29.41 1.42 2.66
C LYS A 785 -27.99 1.91 2.31
N THR A 786 -27.62 3.13 2.68
CA THR A 786 -26.24 3.66 2.68
C THR A 786 -25.74 3.88 4.11
N LEU A 787 -26.62 4.06 5.11
CA LEU A 787 -26.26 4.09 6.53
C LEU A 787 -25.57 2.78 6.97
N ASN A 788 -24.57 2.93 7.85
CA ASN A 788 -24.03 1.80 8.59
C ASN A 788 -25.12 1.16 9.49
N PHE A 789 -24.90 -0.10 9.91
CA PHE A 789 -25.91 -0.88 10.63
C PHE A 789 -26.34 -0.24 11.97
N THR A 790 -25.44 0.44 12.67
CA THR A 790 -25.72 1.12 13.94
C THR A 790 -26.66 2.32 13.77
N ASP A 791 -26.38 3.19 12.81
CA ASP A 791 -27.25 4.35 12.52
C ASP A 791 -28.59 3.91 11.94
N TYR A 792 -28.61 2.86 11.13
CA TYR A 792 -29.82 2.20 10.66
C TYR A 792 -30.69 1.71 11.83
N ILE A 793 -30.11 1.06 12.84
CA ILE A 793 -30.85 0.60 14.03
C ILE A 793 -31.33 1.80 14.87
N GLN A 794 -30.48 2.77 15.18
CA GLN A 794 -30.88 3.95 15.97
C GLN A 794 -32.02 4.71 15.29
N GLN A 795 -31.85 5.13 14.03
CA GLN A 795 -32.88 5.90 13.31
C GLN A 795 -34.18 5.11 13.09
N LYS A 796 -34.10 3.79 12.87
CA LYS A 796 -35.30 2.95 12.67
C LYS A 796 -36.12 2.73 13.95
N PHE A 797 -35.50 2.74 15.13
CA PHE A 797 -36.19 2.56 16.41
C PHE A 797 -36.46 3.86 17.20
N ALA A 798 -35.79 4.97 16.89
CA ALA A 798 -35.93 6.28 17.56
C ALA A 798 -37.37 6.84 17.64
N HIS A 799 -38.29 6.35 16.82
CA HIS A 799 -39.69 6.82 16.77
C HIS A 799 -40.73 5.72 17.06
N MET A 800 -40.32 4.54 17.55
CA MET A 800 -41.25 3.48 17.92
C MET A 800 -41.69 3.59 19.39
N ASN A 801 -43.00 3.82 19.59
CA ASN A 801 -43.60 3.73 20.92
C ASN A 801 -43.88 2.24 21.26
N PHE A 802 -43.03 1.65 22.11
CA PHE A 802 -43.07 0.24 22.48
C PHE A 802 -44.20 -0.14 23.45
N SER A 803 -44.94 0.82 24.03
CA SER A 803 -46.10 0.51 24.89
C SER A 803 -47.30 -0.07 24.14
N SER A 804 -47.29 -0.05 22.80
CA SER A 804 -48.31 -0.67 21.98
C SER A 804 -47.94 -2.11 21.62
N GLN A 805 -48.81 -3.07 22.00
CA GLN A 805 -48.69 -4.48 21.63
C GLN A 805 -48.51 -4.69 20.11
N LYS A 806 -49.09 -3.81 19.29
CA LYS A 806 -48.95 -3.80 17.82
C LYS A 806 -47.55 -3.38 17.34
N ASN A 807 -46.89 -2.47 18.07
CA ASN A 807 -45.51 -2.04 17.77
C ASN A 807 -44.50 -3.07 18.29
N MET A 808 -44.71 -3.65 19.48
CA MET A 808 -43.93 -4.80 19.97
C MET A 808 -43.96 -5.98 18.98
N LEU A 809 -45.15 -6.37 18.51
CA LEU A 809 -45.28 -7.48 17.55
C LEU A 809 -44.57 -7.18 16.22
N LYS A 810 -44.55 -5.91 15.79
CA LYS A 810 -43.85 -5.45 14.60
C LYS A 810 -42.33 -5.45 14.77
N ALA A 811 -41.81 -5.10 15.95
CA ALA A 811 -40.40 -5.23 16.28
C ALA A 811 -39.96 -6.71 16.33
N ALA A 812 -40.75 -7.57 16.99
CA ALA A 812 -40.47 -9.01 17.07
C ALA A 812 -40.45 -9.71 15.67
N LYS A 813 -41.33 -9.29 14.75
CA LYS A 813 -41.35 -9.79 13.35
C LYS A 813 -40.14 -9.37 12.51
N GLU A 814 -39.43 -8.30 12.89
CA GLU A 814 -38.21 -7.85 12.19
C GLU A 814 -36.92 -8.43 12.83
N VAL A 815 -36.92 -8.67 14.15
CA VAL A 815 -35.79 -9.32 14.84
C VAL A 815 -35.62 -10.78 14.40
N THR A 816 -36.70 -11.49 14.11
CA THR A 816 -36.68 -12.91 13.74
C THR A 816 -35.98 -13.22 12.40
N GLY A 817 -35.72 -12.22 11.55
CA GLY A 817 -34.92 -12.37 10.33
C GLY A 817 -33.44 -11.98 10.46
N THR A 818 -33.00 -11.43 11.60
CA THR A 818 -31.75 -10.64 11.67
C THR A 818 -30.83 -10.99 12.85
N GLY A 819 -30.98 -12.19 13.43
CA GLY A 819 -29.87 -12.92 14.08
C GLY A 819 -29.11 -12.26 15.24
N ALA A 820 -29.75 -11.62 16.21
CA ALA A 820 -29.14 -11.39 17.54
C ALA A 820 -30.16 -11.11 18.65
N GLY A 821 -30.18 -11.92 19.71
CA GLY A 821 -31.00 -11.68 20.92
C GLY A 821 -30.49 -10.58 21.86
N LEU A 822 -29.35 -9.96 21.54
CA LEU A 822 -28.67 -8.97 22.40
C LEU A 822 -29.35 -7.59 22.41
N VAL A 823 -29.93 -7.15 21.29
CA VAL A 823 -30.58 -5.82 21.21
C VAL A 823 -31.87 -5.76 22.03
N LEU A 824 -32.64 -6.85 22.10
CA LEU A 824 -33.89 -6.89 22.88
C LEU A 824 -33.66 -6.66 24.38
N LYS A 825 -32.54 -7.16 24.94
CA LYS A 825 -32.14 -6.90 26.33
C LYS A 825 -31.81 -5.43 26.61
N ALA A 826 -31.35 -4.68 25.61
CA ALA A 826 -30.95 -3.27 25.77
C ALA A 826 -32.13 -2.29 25.66
N VAL A 827 -33.21 -2.65 24.96
CA VAL A 827 -34.31 -1.73 24.61
C VAL A 827 -35.66 -2.10 25.24
N ALA A 828 -35.86 -3.36 25.66
CA ALA A 828 -37.12 -3.81 26.29
C ALA A 828 -36.87 -4.98 27.28
N PRO A 829 -36.31 -4.72 28.48
CA PRO A 829 -35.87 -5.77 29.41
C PRO A 829 -37.00 -6.71 29.87
N ASP A 830 -38.22 -6.20 30.06
CA ASP A 830 -39.38 -6.96 30.58
C ASP A 830 -39.85 -8.10 29.65
N VAL A 831 -39.41 -8.11 28.38
CA VAL A 831 -39.81 -9.10 27.37
C VAL A 831 -38.82 -10.28 27.30
N ALA A 832 -37.65 -10.17 27.94
CA ALA A 832 -36.61 -11.19 27.88
C ALA A 832 -36.94 -12.49 28.65
N GLY A 833 -37.95 -12.47 29.53
CA GLY A 833 -38.26 -13.58 30.45
C GLY A 833 -39.17 -14.70 29.92
N SER A 834 -39.76 -14.56 28.72
CA SER A 834 -40.85 -15.45 28.25
C SER A 834 -40.57 -16.22 26.96
N ALA A 835 -39.30 -16.29 26.51
CA ALA A 835 -38.89 -17.02 25.31
C ALA A 835 -38.22 -18.37 25.62
N SER A 836 -38.88 -19.23 26.42
CA SER A 836 -38.57 -20.66 26.47
C SER A 836 -39.37 -21.44 25.41
N ALA A 837 -38.91 -22.64 25.07
CA ALA A 837 -39.38 -23.35 23.88
C ALA A 837 -40.88 -23.74 23.93
N GLY A 838 -41.62 -23.44 22.86
CA GLY A 838 -42.93 -24.04 22.56
C GLY A 838 -44.11 -23.07 22.46
N VAL A 839 -44.23 -22.35 21.34
CA VAL A 839 -45.52 -21.83 20.86
C VAL A 839 -45.69 -22.21 19.39
N SER A 840 -46.69 -23.04 19.11
CA SER A 840 -46.93 -23.66 17.81
C SER A 840 -47.56 -22.73 16.77
N ALA A 841 -47.41 -23.08 15.50
CA ALA A 841 -47.94 -22.35 14.34
C ALA A 841 -49.48 -22.24 14.33
N LEU A 842 -50.05 -21.07 13.96
CA LEU A 842 -51.33 -20.92 13.21
C LEU A 842 -51.81 -19.48 12.85
N LEU A 843 -50.94 -18.50 12.54
CA LEU A 843 -51.38 -17.11 12.23
C LEU A 843 -50.83 -16.47 10.93
N GLY A 844 -50.70 -17.27 9.85
CA GLY A 844 -50.35 -16.76 8.50
C GLY A 844 -51.51 -16.75 7.49
N THR A 845 -52.39 -17.76 7.56
CA THR A 845 -53.29 -18.12 6.45
C THR A 845 -54.49 -17.16 6.26
N VAL A 846 -54.90 -16.44 7.30
CA VAL A 846 -56.13 -15.64 7.30
C VAL A 846 -55.97 -14.30 6.57
N GLU A 847 -54.79 -13.65 6.65
CA GLU A 847 -54.58 -12.29 6.13
C GLU A 847 -54.60 -12.24 4.58
N ILE A 848 -54.08 -13.29 3.92
CA ILE A 848 -54.02 -13.38 2.45
C ILE A 848 -55.43 -13.60 1.86
N VAL A 849 -56.24 -14.47 2.47
CA VAL A 849 -57.63 -14.70 2.05
C VAL A 849 -58.46 -13.41 2.17
N HIS A 850 -58.21 -12.61 3.22
CA HIS A 850 -58.90 -11.35 3.45
C HIS A 850 -58.50 -10.21 2.49
N GLU A 851 -57.27 -10.20 1.95
CA GLU A 851 -56.85 -9.24 0.92
C GLU A 851 -57.51 -9.55 -0.44
N VAL A 852 -57.70 -10.84 -0.77
CA VAL A 852 -58.33 -11.32 -2.01
C VAL A 852 -59.86 -11.12 -2.00
N ALA A 853 -60.54 -11.39 -0.87
CA ALA A 853 -62.00 -11.28 -0.76
C ALA A 853 -62.54 -9.83 -0.88
N GLY A 854 -61.70 -8.82 -0.63
CA GLY A 854 -62.12 -7.41 -0.58
C GLY A 854 -61.82 -6.59 -1.84
N ALA A 855 -61.57 -7.21 -2.99
CA ALA A 855 -60.94 -6.56 -4.13
C ALA A 855 -61.84 -6.47 -5.39
N GLY A 856 -62.95 -5.72 -5.26
CA GLY A 856 -63.77 -5.25 -6.37
C GLY A 856 -64.14 -3.78 -6.19
N THR A 857 -63.23 -2.86 -6.51
CA THR A 857 -63.48 -1.40 -6.58
C THR A 857 -62.50 -0.72 -7.53
N GLU A 858 -63.00 0.25 -8.30
CA GLU A 858 -62.20 1.08 -9.20
C GLU A 858 -61.28 2.06 -8.43
N LEU A 859 -60.25 2.55 -9.11
CA LEU A 859 -59.30 3.52 -8.55
C LEU A 859 -59.93 4.91 -8.45
N SER A 860 -60.22 5.37 -7.23
CA SER A 860 -60.81 6.70 -7.03
C SER A 860 -59.88 7.84 -7.47
N ALA A 861 -60.46 8.90 -8.06
CA ALA A 861 -59.71 10.05 -8.57
C ALA A 861 -58.72 10.67 -7.54
N LYS A 862 -59.12 10.71 -6.26
CA LYS A 862 -58.25 11.18 -5.16
C LYS A 862 -56.99 10.32 -4.94
N LYS A 863 -57.05 9.01 -5.24
CA LYS A 863 -55.86 8.12 -5.20
C LYS A 863 -54.98 8.31 -6.44
N ILE A 864 -55.58 8.51 -7.61
CA ILE A 864 -54.87 8.77 -8.88
C ILE A 864 -54.07 10.07 -8.78
N ALA A 865 -54.72 11.18 -8.42
CA ALA A 865 -54.07 12.49 -8.25
C ALA A 865 -52.92 12.45 -7.24
N LYS A 866 -53.08 11.70 -6.13
CA LYS A 866 -52.00 11.52 -5.13
C LYS A 866 -50.83 10.67 -5.65
N ALA A 867 -51.10 9.65 -6.48
CA ALA A 867 -50.04 8.86 -7.10
C ALA A 867 -49.25 9.70 -8.13
N ASP A 868 -49.95 10.50 -8.93
CA ASP A 868 -49.35 11.38 -9.94
C ASP A 868 -48.46 12.47 -9.33
N SER A 869 -48.92 13.12 -8.27
CA SER A 869 -48.11 14.09 -7.50
C SER A 869 -46.84 13.45 -6.95
N HIS A 870 -46.93 12.26 -6.33
CA HIS A 870 -45.73 11.57 -5.84
C HIS A 870 -44.74 11.19 -6.95
N LEU A 871 -45.23 10.76 -8.13
CA LEU A 871 -44.38 10.48 -9.29
C LEU A 871 -43.72 11.75 -9.87
N SER A 872 -44.45 12.87 -9.88
CA SER A 872 -43.94 14.18 -10.34
C SER A 872 -42.78 14.64 -9.47
N ASN A 873 -42.99 14.69 -8.16
CA ASN A 873 -41.98 15.12 -7.20
C ASN A 873 -40.76 14.16 -7.18
N LEU A 874 -40.94 12.89 -7.57
CA LEU A 874 -39.85 11.92 -7.64
C LEU A 874 -38.96 12.16 -8.87
N ILE A 875 -39.56 12.53 -10.00
CA ILE A 875 -38.82 12.93 -11.21
C ILE A 875 -37.99 14.18 -10.92
N GLU A 876 -38.58 15.19 -10.27
CA GLU A 876 -37.88 16.41 -9.85
C GLU A 876 -36.69 16.09 -8.93
N ALA A 877 -36.89 15.28 -7.88
CA ALA A 877 -35.81 14.90 -6.97
C ALA A 877 -34.69 14.08 -7.64
N LEU A 878 -35.00 13.25 -8.65
CA LEU A 878 -34.00 12.53 -9.42
C LEU A 878 -33.13 13.46 -10.27
N ASN A 879 -33.74 14.45 -10.93
CA ASN A 879 -33.01 15.43 -11.74
C ASN A 879 -32.11 16.30 -10.86
N THR A 880 -32.64 16.87 -9.77
CA THR A 880 -31.86 17.67 -8.81
C THR A 880 -30.67 16.89 -8.24
N ASN A 881 -30.83 15.59 -7.98
CA ASN A 881 -29.73 14.76 -7.48
C ASN A 881 -28.69 14.41 -8.56
N MET A 882 -29.04 14.50 -9.85
CA MET A 882 -28.09 14.35 -10.96
C MET A 882 -27.29 15.64 -11.18
N ASP A 883 -27.95 16.80 -11.04
CA ASP A 883 -27.31 18.11 -11.17
C ASP A 883 -26.44 18.46 -9.94
N ASN A 884 -26.65 17.79 -8.80
CA ASN A 884 -25.69 17.78 -7.69
C ASN A 884 -24.45 16.96 -8.05
N LEU A 885 -24.62 15.73 -8.55
CA LEU A 885 -23.52 14.86 -8.95
C LEU A 885 -22.60 15.51 -9.99
N GLU A 886 -23.14 16.19 -11.00
CA GLU A 886 -22.32 16.89 -12.00
C GLU A 886 -21.41 17.96 -11.38
N ARG A 887 -21.88 18.63 -10.31
CA ARG A 887 -21.05 19.57 -9.54
C ARG A 887 -20.02 18.85 -8.66
N ASP A 888 -20.36 17.69 -8.12
CA ASP A 888 -19.43 16.87 -7.32
C ASP A 888 -18.30 16.28 -8.19
N PHE A 889 -18.60 15.83 -9.42
CA PHE A 889 -17.61 15.42 -10.43
C PHE A 889 -16.69 16.60 -10.80
N ALA A 890 -17.25 17.77 -11.08
CA ALA A 890 -16.47 18.98 -11.38
C ALA A 890 -15.58 19.43 -10.21
N ALA A 891 -16.06 19.30 -8.96
CA ALA A 891 -15.29 19.62 -7.75
C ALA A 891 -14.16 18.60 -7.48
N ALA A 892 -14.34 17.34 -7.89
CA ALA A 892 -13.34 16.28 -7.76
C ALA A 892 -12.30 16.26 -8.89
N GLY A 893 -12.52 16.99 -9.98
CA GLY A 893 -11.58 17.08 -11.11
C GLY A 893 -11.37 15.75 -11.84
N VAL A 894 -12.42 14.95 -12.00
CA VAL A 894 -12.39 13.64 -12.67
C VAL A 894 -13.55 13.51 -13.67
N ASP A 895 -13.27 12.97 -14.85
CA ASP A 895 -14.29 12.74 -15.89
C ASP A 895 -15.05 11.40 -15.72
N ALA A 896 -14.45 10.47 -14.97
CA ALA A 896 -14.99 9.14 -14.67
C ALA A 896 -14.60 8.70 -13.27
N MET A 897 -15.50 7.98 -12.58
CA MET A 897 -15.24 7.34 -11.29
C MET A 897 -15.45 5.84 -11.40
N HIS A 898 -14.46 5.07 -10.95
CA HIS A 898 -14.59 3.63 -10.78
C HIS A 898 -15.25 3.32 -9.43
N THR A 899 -16.54 3.62 -9.30
CA THR A 899 -17.32 3.06 -8.17
C THR A 899 -17.48 1.55 -8.36
N PHE A 900 -17.78 0.80 -7.29
CA PHE A 900 -17.93 -0.67 -7.35
C PHE A 900 -18.96 -1.06 -8.43
N SER A 901 -18.47 -1.51 -9.59
CA SER A 901 -19.24 -1.37 -10.83
C SER A 901 -20.50 -2.24 -10.84
N PHE A 902 -21.66 -1.62 -10.67
CA PHE A 902 -22.94 -2.23 -10.96
C PHE A 902 -23.05 -2.50 -12.48
N LEU A 903 -22.54 -1.57 -13.31
CA LEU A 903 -22.51 -1.67 -14.77
C LEU A 903 -21.23 -2.40 -15.23
N GLY A 904 -21.38 -3.59 -15.81
CA GLY A 904 -20.25 -4.40 -16.24
C GLY A 904 -19.47 -3.80 -17.43
N ALA A 905 -18.14 -3.91 -17.36
CA ALA A 905 -17.18 -3.70 -18.45
C ALA A 905 -17.38 -2.43 -19.31
N SER A 906 -17.21 -1.25 -18.71
CA SER A 906 -16.95 0.01 -19.44
C SER A 906 -16.07 0.96 -18.62
N ALA A 907 -15.65 2.08 -19.22
CA ALA A 907 -14.60 3.00 -18.75
C ALA A 907 -14.94 3.88 -17.51
N GLY A 908 -15.63 3.32 -16.51
CA GLY A 908 -16.07 4.03 -15.30
C GLY A 908 -17.48 4.63 -15.39
N ASP A 909 -18.00 5.06 -14.24
CA ASP A 909 -19.23 5.84 -14.15
C ASP A 909 -18.90 7.30 -14.47
N THR A 910 -19.42 7.81 -15.59
CA THR A 910 -19.28 9.21 -16.03
C THR A 910 -20.58 9.97 -15.79
N VAL A 911 -20.52 11.31 -15.84
CA VAL A 911 -21.71 12.16 -15.74
C VAL A 911 -22.75 11.77 -16.82
N GLU A 912 -22.31 11.48 -18.05
CA GLU A 912 -23.19 11.08 -19.16
C GLU A 912 -23.80 9.70 -18.94
N SER A 913 -23.05 8.73 -18.41
CA SER A 913 -23.57 7.38 -18.17
C SER A 913 -24.63 7.39 -17.07
N LEU A 914 -24.40 8.12 -15.98
CA LEU A 914 -25.34 8.33 -14.90
C LEU A 914 -26.58 9.09 -15.38
N ARG A 915 -26.41 10.21 -16.08
CA ARG A 915 -27.53 11.02 -16.65
C ARG A 915 -28.37 10.20 -17.64
N SER A 916 -27.75 9.31 -18.42
CA SER A 916 -28.44 8.36 -19.31
C SER A 916 -29.30 7.34 -18.55
N VAL A 917 -28.82 6.79 -17.42
CA VAL A 917 -29.61 5.87 -16.58
C VAL A 917 -30.73 6.62 -15.86
N THR A 918 -30.48 7.84 -15.37
CA THR A 918 -31.49 8.71 -14.74
C THR A 918 -32.64 9.02 -15.68
N ASN A 919 -32.34 9.42 -16.92
CA ASN A 919 -33.35 9.67 -17.95
C ASN A 919 -34.21 8.43 -18.24
N LYS A 920 -33.63 7.21 -18.25
CA LYS A 920 -34.39 5.96 -18.42
C LYS A 920 -35.36 5.71 -17.25
N VAL A 921 -34.98 6.02 -16.02
CA VAL A 921 -35.89 5.90 -14.85
C VAL A 921 -36.96 6.98 -14.85
N VAL A 922 -36.63 8.21 -15.23
CA VAL A 922 -37.60 9.32 -15.39
C VAL A 922 -38.65 8.97 -16.47
N ASN A 923 -38.23 8.37 -17.59
CA ASN A 923 -39.16 7.91 -18.63
C ASN A 923 -40.12 6.82 -18.13
N GLU A 924 -39.63 5.85 -17.34
CA GLU A 924 -40.45 4.82 -16.71
C GLU A 924 -41.49 5.42 -15.73
N LEU A 925 -41.08 6.44 -14.96
CA LEU A 925 -41.98 7.16 -14.06
C LEU A 925 -43.05 7.94 -14.83
N ASN A 926 -42.68 8.63 -15.91
CA ASN A 926 -43.63 9.32 -16.79
C ASN A 926 -44.59 8.34 -17.48
N TYR A 927 -44.12 7.19 -17.98
CA TYR A 927 -44.97 6.15 -18.53
C TYR A 927 -45.97 5.61 -17.48
N THR A 928 -45.53 5.47 -16.22
CA THR A 928 -46.41 5.11 -15.10
C THR A 928 -47.50 6.17 -14.84
N ARG A 929 -47.18 7.46 -14.99
CA ARG A 929 -48.16 8.56 -14.94
C ARG A 929 -49.14 8.50 -16.11
N THR A 930 -48.67 8.25 -17.33
CA THR A 930 -49.54 8.04 -18.50
C THR A 930 -50.49 6.86 -18.30
N MET A 931 -50.01 5.75 -17.75
CA MET A 931 -50.86 4.61 -17.38
C MET A 931 -51.90 4.98 -16.31
N LEU A 932 -51.55 5.77 -15.29
CA LEU A 932 -52.48 6.20 -14.23
C LEU A 932 -53.69 6.95 -14.80
N HIS A 933 -53.48 7.88 -15.73
CA HIS A 933 -54.56 8.73 -16.28
C HIS A 933 -55.28 8.14 -17.49
N SER A 934 -54.68 7.19 -18.21
CA SER A 934 -55.31 6.54 -19.37
C SER A 934 -56.29 5.44 -18.95
N GLY A 935 -57.50 5.45 -19.51
CA GLY A 935 -58.51 4.39 -19.30
C GLY A 935 -58.28 3.10 -20.10
N SER A 936 -57.20 3.01 -20.90
CA SER A 936 -56.93 1.84 -21.74
C SER A 936 -56.65 0.56 -20.93
N ARG A 937 -56.99 -0.59 -21.53
CA ARG A 937 -56.62 -1.94 -21.07
C ARG A 937 -55.48 -2.57 -21.89
N LYS A 938 -54.98 -1.88 -22.91
CA LYS A 938 -53.82 -2.30 -23.73
C LYS A 938 -52.76 -1.20 -23.71
N PHE A 939 -51.55 -1.56 -23.28
CA PHE A 939 -50.33 -0.78 -23.43
C PHE A 939 -49.20 -1.73 -23.81
N SER A 940 -48.36 -1.34 -24.75
CA SER A 940 -47.07 -1.98 -25.02
C SER A 940 -45.98 -1.22 -24.26
N ALA A 941 -45.00 -1.94 -23.70
CA ALA A 941 -43.83 -1.31 -23.09
C ALA A 941 -43.04 -0.49 -24.12
N VAL A 942 -42.38 0.56 -23.65
CA VAL A 942 -41.46 1.44 -24.40
C VAL A 942 -40.02 1.03 -24.12
#